data_AF-A0A364KX23-F1
#
_entry.id   AF-A0A364KX23-F1
#
_cell.length_a   1.000
_cell.length_b   1.000
_cell.length_c   1.000
_cell.angle_alpha   90.00
_cell.angle_beta   90.00
_cell.angle_gamma   90.00
#
_symmetry.space_group_name_H-M   'P 1'
#
loop_
_entity.id
_entity.type
_entity.pdbx_description
1 polymer ?
#
loop_
_entity_poly.entity_id
_entity_poly.type
_entity_poly.pdbx_seq_one_letter_code
_entity_poly.pdbx_strand_id
1 'polypeptide(L)'
;MLVAFYTIIIGLLCVSSASAQTTFGTSQKQVWIPPATEYTLYDYSGSGVLTSMWFGGSWTDWDQTLINIYVDGESSPSISFELYLGHGIGYGDQTAPWGTARIGLTSTPSGIYNTYRIPFGSRIVVTVKMPPSVTSNQAFWWILRGETNYPITFNGYTLPSTARLQLQKQNNILVQPLDLFTMAEVSGKYGMLYQVTMAANSSSFSFLEGQFRAYIDGATNPLYLSSGTEDYFLGSYYFNDGIYHLPVAGCTHFVNNQAFSGYRFHEEDPIFFSNALTLQGRCGEEADNYVFGPSPPAATTFTTYAWVYTCHIISPYEASKLLDYFFNDFDLTSLWTRSPYNLATIFRKESILRLQEPRPTSPALLVAFLFVAAQTCDQTVFLNRNILRENICDELLAITVTLLGDAAPEVNSSRLPDLSRNTRSGLSLGIPAAPHSDTATSLPPSSSGHKLNSDGPNSNLNVDQIVACMLCGIVLSGSDLKFDCLMWFEKARVMSFILELNREVDDHLSAQEGVSQNLREMISHEERKEERRRTWWLLYAMDRHLALCYNVPLQILDTRCQIYQPLEDEKWRNLELHLSDARSPRRPFGPPSTISGTSFFGFFLPCMVVLGDIIELHHLRLNPRYSSLDNESFEKLIESALQQLVSSITCFSAGNQAIDVTEASPVLLNKQSDSNVIQAVTAYSTFLVNVLAILAYGEWDVIAMLHPDFSKLHGTRLAQLSHYTSLASQATEDILECDPELTFMPYLLGIYILQAGYAVLAVAERTDDPAGSASCKGLETFIRVHESCIATLDTKYQRNFRKALRGTLNVLKGRNTGPVAEYQARRQEILSSHRWNLDGNGLLI
;
A
#
# COMPACT_ATOMS: atom_id res chain seq x y z
N MET A 1 -8.70 -11.69 -19.48
CA MET A 1 -9.11 -10.81 -18.36
C MET A 1 -8.06 -10.78 -17.29
N LEU A 2 -7.69 -11.95 -16.78
CA LEU A 2 -6.60 -12.10 -15.85
C LEU A 2 -5.25 -11.85 -16.53
N VAL A 3 -4.93 -12.44 -17.69
CA VAL A 3 -3.59 -12.49 -18.35
C VAL A 3 -2.76 -11.17 -18.47
N ALA A 4 -3.34 -10.01 -18.77
CA ALA A 4 -2.58 -8.75 -18.90
C ALA A 4 -2.35 -8.05 -17.54
N PHE A 5 -3.37 -8.04 -16.67
CA PHE A 5 -3.27 -7.65 -15.26
C PHE A 5 -2.34 -8.62 -14.49
N TYR A 6 -2.40 -9.89 -14.89
CA TYR A 6 -1.56 -11.01 -14.49
C TYR A 6 -0.10 -10.84 -14.92
N THR A 7 0.27 -10.07 -15.95
CA THR A 7 1.72 -9.97 -16.26
C THR A 7 2.43 -9.03 -15.27
N ILE A 8 1.73 -8.03 -14.74
CA ILE A 8 2.24 -7.08 -13.74
C ILE A 8 2.08 -7.65 -12.31
N ILE A 9 1.03 -8.44 -12.06
CA ILE A 9 0.72 -9.04 -10.75
C ILE A 9 1.13 -10.52 -10.60
N ILE A 10 1.14 -11.38 -11.64
CA ILE A 10 1.75 -12.75 -11.55
C ILE A 10 3.24 -12.66 -11.25
N GLY A 11 3.92 -11.56 -11.60
CA GLY A 11 5.27 -11.32 -11.09
C GLY A 11 5.36 -11.38 -9.55
N LEU A 12 4.23 -11.19 -8.85
CA LEU A 12 4.15 -11.19 -7.40
C LEU A 12 3.11 -12.17 -6.79
N LEU A 13 2.17 -12.76 -7.53
CA LEU A 13 0.93 -13.17 -6.88
C LEU A 13 0.18 -14.34 -7.60
N CYS A 14 0.14 -15.55 -6.99
CA CYS A 14 -0.72 -16.73 -7.33
C CYS A 14 -1.32 -17.45 -6.07
N VAL A 15 -2.64 -17.38 -5.75
CA VAL A 15 -3.41 -18.12 -4.68
C VAL A 15 -4.92 -18.09 -5.05
N SER A 16 -5.67 -19.19 -5.29
CA SER A 16 -6.31 -20.26 -4.47
C SER A 16 -7.54 -19.86 -3.61
N SER A 17 -8.74 -20.28 -4.03
CA SER A 17 -9.98 -20.32 -3.23
C SER A 17 -10.01 -21.53 -2.29
N ALA A 18 -10.56 -21.39 -1.08
CA ALA A 18 -10.73 -22.47 -0.10
C ALA A 18 -11.61 -23.62 -0.66
N SER A 19 -10.97 -24.62 -1.26
CA SER A 19 -11.57 -25.90 -1.62
C SER A 19 -11.45 -26.89 -0.44
N ALA A 20 -12.21 -27.98 -0.49
CA ALA A 20 -11.91 -29.14 0.36
C ALA A 20 -10.44 -29.56 0.19
N GLN A 21 -9.81 -30.05 1.26
CA GLN A 21 -8.50 -30.69 1.18
C GLN A 21 -8.63 -31.96 0.34
N THR A 22 -7.90 -32.03 -0.77
CA THR A 22 -7.90 -33.17 -1.69
C THR A 22 -6.47 -33.64 -1.91
N THR A 23 -6.31 -34.92 -2.23
CA THR A 23 -5.01 -35.51 -2.55
C THR A 23 -4.85 -35.63 -4.05
N PHE A 24 -3.66 -35.36 -4.55
CA PHE A 24 -3.26 -35.63 -5.93
C PHE A 24 -1.97 -36.45 -5.96
N GLY A 25 -1.72 -37.13 -7.08
CA GLY A 25 -0.49 -37.87 -7.25
C GLY A 25 -0.46 -38.72 -8.52
N THR A 26 0.66 -39.38 -8.73
CA THR A 26 0.88 -40.36 -9.79
C THR A 26 1.86 -41.43 -9.30
N SER A 27 1.79 -42.61 -9.91
CA SER A 27 2.81 -43.64 -9.76
C SER A 27 2.92 -44.40 -11.06
N GLN A 28 4.13 -44.77 -11.44
CA GLN A 28 4.34 -45.61 -12.62
C GLN A 28 5.31 -46.74 -12.33
N LYS A 29 5.06 -47.86 -13.02
CA LYS A 29 5.84 -49.09 -12.87
C LYS A 29 6.61 -49.36 -14.16
N GLN A 30 7.94 -49.38 -14.07
CA GLN A 30 8.84 -49.83 -15.13
C GLN A 30 8.65 -49.08 -16.47
N VAL A 31 8.69 -47.74 -16.43
CA VAL A 31 8.65 -46.94 -17.65
C VAL A 31 10.06 -46.83 -18.22
N TRP A 32 10.20 -47.02 -19.53
CA TRP A 32 11.48 -46.97 -20.23
C TRP A 32 11.80 -45.54 -20.67
N ILE A 33 12.68 -44.87 -19.93
CA ILE A 33 13.07 -43.49 -20.18
C ILE A 33 14.22 -43.45 -21.19
N PRO A 34 14.11 -42.70 -22.29
CA PRO A 34 15.17 -42.60 -23.28
C PRO A 34 16.37 -41.77 -22.77
N PRO A 35 17.59 -42.04 -23.26
CA PRO A 35 18.77 -41.26 -22.91
C PRO A 35 18.68 -39.82 -23.44
N ALA A 36 19.43 -38.90 -22.83
CA ALA A 36 19.61 -37.49 -23.21
C ALA A 36 18.34 -36.61 -23.27
N THR A 37 17.14 -37.19 -23.15
CA THR A 37 15.85 -36.49 -23.25
C THR A 37 15.32 -36.19 -21.86
N GLU A 38 14.73 -35.01 -21.69
CA GLU A 38 13.96 -34.69 -20.49
C GLU A 38 12.55 -35.28 -20.62
N TYR A 39 12.20 -36.19 -19.71
CA TYR A 39 10.95 -36.94 -19.74
C TYR A 39 10.03 -36.50 -18.60
N THR A 40 8.78 -36.18 -18.92
CA THR A 40 7.79 -35.74 -17.92
C THR A 40 7.26 -36.93 -17.10
N LEU A 41 7.52 -36.91 -15.79
CA LEU A 41 7.00 -37.90 -14.83
C LEU A 41 5.61 -37.53 -14.33
N TYR A 42 5.36 -36.23 -14.16
CA TYR A 42 4.10 -35.70 -13.66
C TYR A 42 3.85 -34.29 -14.16
N ASP A 43 2.60 -34.01 -14.48
CA ASP A 43 2.12 -32.70 -14.90
C ASP A 43 0.74 -32.50 -14.29
N TYR A 44 0.65 -31.63 -13.29
CA TYR A 44 -0.56 -31.39 -12.54
C TYR A 44 -0.92 -29.92 -12.61
N SER A 45 -2.15 -29.64 -13.05
CA SER A 45 -2.74 -28.30 -13.07
C SER A 45 -3.63 -28.11 -11.86
N GLY A 46 -3.43 -27.01 -11.13
CA GLY A 46 -4.10 -26.70 -9.87
C GLY A 46 -3.15 -26.03 -8.87
N SER A 47 -3.63 -25.81 -7.65
CA SER A 47 -2.81 -25.28 -6.54
C SER A 47 -2.66 -26.33 -5.45
N GLY A 48 -1.50 -26.43 -4.81
CA GLY A 48 -1.28 -27.36 -3.72
C GLY A 48 0.17 -27.42 -3.26
N VAL A 49 0.49 -28.48 -2.52
CA VAL A 49 1.85 -28.78 -2.05
C VAL A 49 2.18 -30.20 -2.47
N LEU A 50 3.27 -30.39 -3.23
CA LEU A 50 3.85 -31.73 -3.40
C LEU A 50 4.50 -32.10 -2.06
N THR A 51 4.12 -33.26 -1.51
CA THR A 51 4.47 -33.66 -0.13
C THR A 51 5.32 -34.92 -0.05
N SER A 52 5.41 -35.71 -1.12
CA SER A 52 6.14 -36.97 -1.12
C SER A 52 6.58 -37.36 -2.53
N MET A 53 7.85 -37.75 -2.65
CA MET A 53 8.45 -38.28 -3.85
C MET A 53 9.25 -39.54 -3.52
N TRP A 54 9.10 -40.58 -4.33
CA TRP A 54 9.94 -41.78 -4.30
C TRP A 54 10.35 -42.15 -5.71
N PHE A 55 11.59 -42.59 -5.88
CA PHE A 55 12.18 -42.95 -7.17
C PHE A 55 12.96 -44.27 -7.05
N GLY A 56 12.98 -45.03 -8.15
CA GLY A 56 13.76 -46.26 -8.23
C GLY A 56 14.10 -46.69 -9.66
N GLY A 57 15.06 -47.59 -9.75
CA GLY A 57 15.53 -48.30 -10.94
C GLY A 57 17.04 -48.62 -10.92
N SER A 58 17.65 -48.92 -12.07
CA SER A 58 19.03 -49.41 -12.12
C SER A 58 19.69 -49.07 -13.44
N TRP A 59 20.70 -48.20 -13.41
CA TRP A 59 21.58 -47.84 -14.54
C TRP A 59 22.91 -47.29 -14.02
N THR A 60 23.86 -47.08 -14.93
CA THR A 60 25.16 -46.48 -14.61
C THR A 60 24.98 -45.02 -14.19
N ASP A 61 25.73 -44.59 -13.15
CA ASP A 61 25.71 -43.24 -12.58
C ASP A 61 24.31 -42.73 -12.22
N TRP A 62 23.44 -43.64 -11.76
CA TRP A 62 22.04 -43.29 -11.48
C TRP A 62 21.87 -42.25 -10.36
N ASP A 63 22.89 -42.09 -9.52
CA ASP A 63 23.02 -41.01 -8.52
C ASP A 63 22.94 -39.60 -9.13
N GLN A 64 23.45 -39.46 -10.36
CA GLN A 64 23.48 -38.22 -11.15
C GLN A 64 22.20 -38.01 -11.98
N THR A 65 21.18 -38.85 -11.81
CA THR A 65 19.90 -38.68 -12.50
C THR A 65 19.27 -37.36 -12.07
N LEU A 66 18.99 -36.49 -13.04
CA LEU A 66 18.49 -35.15 -12.76
C LEU A 66 16.97 -35.17 -12.63
N ILE A 67 16.46 -34.67 -11.51
CA ILE A 67 15.05 -34.37 -11.31
C ILE A 67 14.87 -32.86 -11.45
N ASN A 68 14.02 -32.43 -12.38
CA ASN A 68 13.63 -31.02 -12.49
C ASN A 68 12.17 -30.86 -12.09
N ILE A 69 11.88 -29.78 -11.35
CA ILE A 69 10.55 -29.41 -10.93
C ILE A 69 10.30 -27.97 -11.36
N TYR A 70 9.27 -27.79 -12.17
CA TYR A 70 8.82 -26.49 -12.66
C TYR A 70 7.56 -26.11 -11.91
N VAL A 71 7.55 -24.92 -11.32
CA VAL A 71 6.43 -24.42 -10.53
C VAL A 71 5.74 -23.31 -11.31
N ASP A 72 4.41 -23.28 -11.31
CA ASP A 72 3.59 -22.19 -11.84
C ASP A 72 3.86 -21.78 -13.30
N GLY A 73 4.24 -22.76 -14.13
CA GLY A 73 4.48 -22.54 -15.56
C GLY A 73 5.82 -21.88 -15.89
N GLU A 74 6.77 -21.90 -14.95
CA GLU A 74 8.14 -21.47 -15.18
C GLU A 74 8.75 -22.12 -16.44
N SER A 75 9.53 -21.32 -17.19
CA SER A 75 10.26 -21.78 -18.39
C SER A 75 11.59 -22.47 -18.06
N SER A 76 12.08 -22.30 -16.84
CA SER A 76 13.28 -22.93 -16.29
C SER A 76 12.97 -23.44 -14.89
N PRO A 77 13.46 -24.62 -14.49
CA PRO A 77 13.06 -25.21 -13.21
C PRO A 77 13.67 -24.44 -12.04
N SER A 78 12.84 -23.98 -11.11
CA SER A 78 13.28 -23.42 -9.82
C SER A 78 13.93 -24.45 -8.90
N ILE A 79 13.70 -25.74 -9.16
CA ILE A 79 14.31 -26.87 -8.44
C ILE A 79 14.86 -27.87 -9.45
N SER A 80 16.17 -28.07 -9.44
CA SER A 80 16.87 -29.00 -10.34
C SER A 80 18.04 -29.65 -9.62
N PHE A 81 17.87 -30.90 -9.19
CA PHE A 81 18.83 -31.63 -8.36
C PHE A 81 19.18 -33.01 -8.92
N GLU A 82 20.42 -33.42 -8.71
CA GLU A 82 20.85 -34.80 -8.88
C GLU A 82 20.25 -35.66 -7.78
N LEU A 83 19.74 -36.83 -8.16
CA LEU A 83 18.96 -37.70 -7.29
C LEU A 83 19.64 -37.95 -5.93
N TYR A 84 20.96 -38.14 -5.91
CA TYR A 84 21.69 -38.39 -4.68
C TYR A 84 22.03 -37.13 -3.89
N LEU A 85 22.69 -36.17 -4.52
CA LEU A 85 23.12 -34.98 -3.82
C LEU A 85 21.95 -34.12 -3.31
N GLY A 86 20.78 -34.20 -3.99
CA GLY A 86 19.53 -33.63 -3.48
C GLY A 86 19.14 -34.16 -2.10
N HIS A 87 19.52 -35.41 -1.77
CA HIS A 87 19.32 -36.06 -0.48
C HIS A 87 20.62 -36.09 0.35
N GLY A 88 21.60 -35.27 -0.03
CA GLY A 88 22.89 -35.14 0.64
C GLY A 88 23.79 -36.36 0.54
N ILE A 89 23.60 -37.22 -0.47
CA ILE A 89 24.49 -38.36 -0.73
C ILE A 89 25.49 -37.94 -1.81
N GLY A 90 26.78 -37.98 -1.49
CA GLY A 90 27.87 -37.69 -2.43
C GLY A 90 28.47 -38.95 -3.03
N TYR A 91 29.20 -38.77 -4.14
CA TYR A 91 30.09 -39.78 -4.73
C TYR A 91 29.47 -41.15 -5.03
N GLY A 92 28.15 -41.19 -5.26
CA GLY A 92 27.44 -42.44 -5.53
C GLY A 92 27.41 -43.42 -4.35
N ASP A 93 27.51 -42.95 -3.10
CA ASP A 93 27.53 -43.83 -1.91
C ASP A 93 26.29 -44.75 -1.85
N GLN A 94 26.53 -46.05 -1.69
CA GLN A 94 25.47 -47.07 -1.73
C GLN A 94 25.07 -47.58 -0.35
N THR A 95 25.52 -46.93 0.73
CA THR A 95 25.19 -47.30 2.10
C THR A 95 23.69 -47.19 2.31
N ALA A 96 23.04 -48.34 2.41
CA ALA A 96 21.61 -48.52 2.58
C ALA A 96 21.35 -49.76 3.46
N PRO A 97 20.19 -49.86 4.14
CA PRO A 97 19.12 -48.88 4.20
C PRO A 97 19.32 -47.84 5.31
N TRP A 98 18.86 -46.62 5.08
CA TRP A 98 18.67 -45.59 6.12
C TRP A 98 17.56 -44.61 5.72
N GLY A 99 17.06 -43.83 6.70
CA GLY A 99 16.09 -42.79 6.42
C GLY A 99 15.79 -41.89 7.61
N THR A 100 15.24 -40.73 7.30
CA THR A 100 14.79 -39.68 8.23
C THR A 100 13.32 -39.34 7.96
N ALA A 101 12.76 -38.32 8.63
CA ALA A 101 11.45 -37.82 8.27
C ALA A 101 11.39 -37.21 6.86
N ARG A 102 12.52 -36.70 6.34
CA ARG A 102 12.58 -35.90 5.10
C ARG A 102 13.21 -36.59 3.91
N ILE A 103 14.18 -37.46 4.13
CA ILE A 103 14.98 -38.09 3.08
C ILE A 103 15.42 -39.50 3.50
N GLY A 104 15.67 -40.39 2.54
CA GLY A 104 16.31 -41.67 2.83
C GLY A 104 16.57 -42.53 1.60
N LEU A 105 17.47 -43.51 1.78
CA LEU A 105 17.84 -44.52 0.79
C LEU A 105 17.49 -45.91 1.33
N THR A 106 16.50 -46.56 0.72
CA THR A 106 15.87 -47.79 1.22
C THR A 106 16.44 -49.08 0.64
N SER A 107 17.16 -49.02 -0.49
CA SER A 107 17.68 -50.21 -1.18
C SER A 107 18.79 -49.88 -2.20
N THR A 108 19.51 -50.92 -2.62
CA THR A 108 20.57 -50.90 -3.65
C THR A 108 20.08 -51.65 -4.92
N PRO A 109 20.41 -51.23 -6.16
CA PRO A 109 21.18 -50.03 -6.48
C PRO A 109 20.43 -48.77 -6.07
N SER A 110 19.10 -48.71 -6.21
CA SER A 110 18.32 -47.52 -5.82
C SER A 110 17.05 -47.83 -5.03
N GLY A 111 16.39 -46.76 -4.59
CA GLY A 111 15.15 -46.74 -3.81
C GLY A 111 15.23 -45.56 -2.87
N ILE A 112 14.92 -44.37 -3.36
CA ILE A 112 15.18 -43.11 -2.64
C ILE A 112 13.89 -42.32 -2.50
N TYR A 113 13.71 -41.62 -1.38
CA TYR A 113 12.56 -40.76 -1.18
C TYR A 113 12.95 -39.43 -0.55
N ASN A 114 12.10 -38.43 -0.81
CA ASN A 114 12.00 -37.26 0.03
C ASN A 114 10.54 -36.86 0.30
N THR A 115 10.35 -36.05 1.34
CA THR A 115 9.04 -35.49 1.73
C THR A 115 9.03 -33.96 1.76
N TYR A 116 9.88 -33.34 0.93
CA TYR A 116 9.98 -31.89 0.78
C TYR A 116 8.61 -31.27 0.48
N ARG A 117 8.34 -30.11 1.09
CA ARG A 117 7.09 -29.38 0.88
C ARG A 117 7.29 -28.40 -0.26
N ILE A 118 6.81 -28.73 -1.45
CA ILE A 118 6.94 -27.87 -2.64
C ILE A 118 5.58 -27.24 -2.95
N PRO A 119 5.31 -26.01 -2.45
CA PRO A 119 4.09 -25.27 -2.74
C PRO A 119 4.07 -24.74 -4.20
N PHE A 120 2.88 -24.77 -4.82
CA PHE A 120 2.61 -24.21 -6.14
C PHE A 120 1.18 -23.66 -6.23
N GLY A 121 0.97 -22.62 -7.03
CA GLY A 121 -0.29 -21.89 -7.13
C GLY A 121 -1.17 -22.24 -8.34
N SER A 122 -0.62 -22.84 -9.40
CA SER A 122 -1.33 -23.04 -10.67
C SER A 122 -0.94 -24.30 -11.43
N ARG A 123 0.33 -24.74 -11.37
CA ARG A 123 0.79 -25.96 -12.02
C ARG A 123 2.09 -26.45 -11.39
N ILE A 124 2.29 -27.75 -11.36
CA ILE A 124 3.59 -28.36 -11.07
C ILE A 124 3.92 -29.41 -12.13
N VAL A 125 5.14 -29.35 -12.67
CA VAL A 125 5.67 -30.33 -13.62
C VAL A 125 6.93 -30.94 -13.03
N VAL A 126 6.97 -32.26 -12.92
CA VAL A 126 8.16 -33.02 -12.49
C VAL A 126 8.67 -33.80 -13.68
N THR A 127 9.95 -33.63 -14.00
CA THR A 127 10.63 -34.33 -15.10
C THR A 127 11.87 -35.06 -14.59
N VAL A 128 12.35 -36.00 -15.40
CA VAL A 128 13.60 -36.70 -15.20
C VAL A 128 14.48 -36.57 -16.44
N LYS A 129 15.79 -36.44 -16.24
CA LYS A 129 16.78 -36.54 -17.31
C LYS A 129 17.89 -37.49 -16.89
N MET A 130 18.15 -38.49 -17.75
CA MET A 130 19.18 -39.49 -17.50
C MET A 130 20.58 -38.87 -17.53
N PRO A 131 21.53 -39.41 -16.75
CA PRO A 131 22.93 -39.02 -16.80
C PRO A 131 23.53 -39.19 -18.22
N PRO A 132 24.54 -38.39 -18.61
CA PRO A 132 25.18 -38.51 -19.92
C PRO A 132 25.80 -39.88 -20.23
N SER A 133 26.17 -40.65 -19.21
CA SER A 133 26.74 -42.00 -19.35
C SER A 133 25.73 -43.05 -19.79
N VAL A 134 24.42 -42.77 -19.70
CA VAL A 134 23.35 -43.66 -20.13
C VAL A 134 23.12 -43.52 -21.64
N THR A 135 23.33 -44.60 -22.40
CA THR A 135 23.21 -44.61 -23.87
C THR A 135 22.02 -45.42 -24.40
N SER A 136 21.24 -46.06 -23.53
CA SER A 136 20.06 -46.85 -23.89
C SER A 136 18.90 -46.57 -22.95
N ASN A 137 17.67 -46.90 -23.35
CA ASN A 137 16.49 -46.72 -22.51
C ASN A 137 16.64 -47.46 -21.18
N GLN A 138 16.28 -46.80 -20.07
CA GLN A 138 16.38 -47.37 -18.72
C GLN A 138 15.00 -47.47 -18.07
N ALA A 139 14.78 -48.55 -17.33
CA ALA A 139 13.55 -48.72 -16.56
C ALA A 139 13.56 -47.83 -15.31
N PHE A 140 12.52 -47.01 -15.15
CA PHE A 140 12.34 -46.05 -14.07
C PHE A 140 10.99 -46.27 -13.37
N TRP A 141 10.99 -46.16 -12.04
CA TRP A 141 9.81 -46.25 -11.18
C TRP A 141 9.70 -44.98 -10.34
N TRP A 142 8.48 -44.50 -10.13
CA TRP A 142 8.24 -43.35 -9.25
C TRP A 142 6.89 -43.38 -8.57
N ILE A 143 6.82 -42.67 -7.46
CA ILE A 143 5.59 -42.32 -6.74
C ILE A 143 5.70 -40.83 -6.39
N LEU A 144 4.71 -40.04 -6.78
CA LEU A 144 4.62 -38.62 -6.47
C LEU A 144 3.25 -38.35 -5.86
N ARG A 145 3.20 -37.66 -4.71
CA ARG A 145 1.95 -37.33 -4.01
C ARG A 145 2.00 -35.92 -3.45
N GLY A 146 0.85 -35.28 -3.42
CA GLY A 146 0.65 -33.97 -2.83
C GLY A 146 -0.80 -33.73 -2.39
N GLU A 147 -1.02 -32.60 -1.76
CA GLU A 147 -2.29 -32.23 -1.16
C GLU A 147 -2.63 -30.78 -1.47
N THR A 148 -3.90 -30.51 -1.75
CA THR A 148 -4.43 -29.15 -1.88
C THR A 148 -4.65 -28.56 -0.49
N ASN A 149 -4.43 -27.25 -0.31
CA ASN A 149 -4.63 -26.55 0.98
C ASN A 149 -3.81 -27.11 2.15
N TYR A 150 -2.64 -27.68 1.86
CA TYR A 150 -1.74 -28.22 2.89
C TYR A 150 -0.92 -27.08 3.55
N PRO A 151 -1.09 -26.82 4.86
CA PRO A 151 -0.29 -25.81 5.54
C PRO A 151 1.16 -26.29 5.73
N ILE A 152 2.11 -25.42 5.41
CA ILE A 152 3.54 -25.69 5.63
C ILE A 152 3.96 -24.98 6.93
N THR A 153 4.22 -25.76 7.97
CA THR A 153 4.59 -25.24 9.29
C THR A 153 5.93 -25.83 9.75
N PHE A 154 6.86 -24.96 10.16
CA PHE A 154 8.16 -25.31 10.73
C PHE A 154 8.31 -24.62 12.09
N ASN A 155 8.60 -25.39 13.14
CA ASN A 155 8.73 -24.92 14.53
C ASN A 155 7.67 -23.87 14.96
N GLY A 156 6.40 -24.11 14.62
CA GLY A 156 5.28 -23.21 14.95
C GLY A 156 5.04 -22.05 13.98
N TYR A 157 5.93 -21.82 13.01
CA TYR A 157 5.77 -20.80 11.97
C TYR A 157 5.15 -21.41 10.71
N THR A 158 3.99 -20.89 10.30
CA THR A 158 3.33 -21.30 9.05
C THR A 158 3.74 -20.37 7.92
N LEU A 159 4.30 -20.93 6.85
CA LEU A 159 4.61 -20.21 5.64
C LEU A 159 3.33 -19.80 4.89
N PRO A 160 3.30 -18.64 4.22
CA PRO A 160 2.15 -18.24 3.41
C PRO A 160 1.97 -19.18 2.21
N SER A 161 0.75 -19.22 1.65
CA SER A 161 0.46 -19.97 0.42
C SER A 161 1.22 -19.45 -0.81
N THR A 162 1.74 -18.23 -0.73
CA THR A 162 2.64 -17.61 -1.74
C THR A 162 4.07 -18.10 -1.66
N ALA A 163 4.45 -18.87 -0.64
CA ALA A 163 5.80 -19.39 -0.50
C ALA A 163 6.19 -20.24 -1.72
N ARG A 164 7.44 -20.16 -2.15
CA ARG A 164 8.03 -20.99 -3.20
C ARG A 164 9.35 -21.54 -2.69
N LEU A 165 9.52 -22.86 -2.79
CA LEU A 165 10.79 -23.51 -2.54
C LEU A 165 11.68 -23.35 -3.77
N GLN A 166 12.92 -22.94 -3.56
CA GLN A 166 13.92 -22.78 -4.62
C GLN A 166 15.19 -23.51 -4.23
N LEU A 167 15.95 -23.95 -5.23
CA LEU A 167 17.25 -24.59 -5.04
C LEU A 167 18.36 -23.75 -5.64
N GLN A 168 19.33 -23.36 -4.83
CA GLN A 168 20.59 -22.77 -5.29
C GLN A 168 21.70 -23.80 -5.22
N LYS A 169 22.52 -23.89 -6.27
CA LYS A 169 23.56 -24.91 -6.38
C LYS A 169 24.90 -24.35 -6.81
N GLN A 170 25.95 -24.89 -6.21
CA GLN A 170 27.34 -24.77 -6.66
C GLN A 170 27.86 -26.16 -6.99
N ASN A 171 28.37 -26.35 -8.20
CA ASN A 171 28.78 -27.67 -8.68
C ASN A 171 30.29 -27.76 -8.89
N ASN A 172 30.95 -28.63 -8.12
CA ASN A 172 32.37 -28.94 -8.21
C ASN A 172 33.26 -27.68 -8.21
N ILE A 173 32.93 -26.71 -7.36
CA ILE A 173 33.72 -25.48 -7.23
C ILE A 173 35.03 -25.80 -6.50
N LEU A 174 36.16 -25.40 -7.09
CA LEU A 174 37.46 -25.51 -6.43
C LEU A 174 37.71 -24.25 -5.60
N VAL A 175 37.77 -24.39 -4.29
CA VAL A 175 38.00 -23.29 -3.36
C VAL A 175 39.42 -23.39 -2.83
N GLN A 176 40.17 -22.27 -2.86
CA GLN A 176 41.54 -22.24 -2.34
C GLN A 176 41.55 -22.24 -0.81
N PRO A 177 42.66 -22.67 -0.18
CA PRO A 177 42.81 -22.61 1.27
C PRO A 177 42.45 -21.24 1.82
N LEU A 178 41.63 -21.21 2.87
CA LEU A 178 41.19 -20.01 3.60
C LEU A 178 40.30 -19.04 2.81
N ASP A 179 39.89 -19.37 1.58
CA ASP A 179 38.93 -18.56 0.82
C ASP A 179 37.48 -18.84 1.26
N LEU A 180 36.65 -17.81 1.16
CA LEU A 180 35.19 -17.90 1.29
C LEU A 180 34.55 -18.30 -0.03
N PHE A 181 33.43 -18.99 0.05
CA PHE A 181 32.58 -19.29 -1.11
C PHE A 181 31.10 -19.13 -0.75
N THR A 182 30.31 -18.64 -1.72
CA THR A 182 28.87 -18.44 -1.54
C THR A 182 28.10 -19.69 -1.92
N MET A 183 27.30 -20.21 -0.99
CA MET A 183 26.40 -21.34 -1.20
C MET A 183 25.02 -20.88 -1.69
N ALA A 184 24.51 -19.79 -1.14
CA ALA A 184 23.25 -19.19 -1.55
C ALA A 184 23.23 -17.67 -1.38
N GLU A 185 22.52 -16.99 -2.28
CA GLU A 185 22.27 -15.56 -2.23
C GLU A 185 20.83 -15.26 -2.67
N VAL A 186 20.06 -14.65 -1.79
CA VAL A 186 18.68 -14.19 -2.04
C VAL A 186 18.61 -12.71 -1.72
N SER A 187 17.94 -11.95 -2.58
CA SER A 187 17.76 -10.50 -2.44
C SER A 187 16.34 -10.07 -2.80
N GLY A 188 15.79 -9.09 -2.09
CA GLY A 188 14.49 -8.50 -2.36
C GLY A 188 13.29 -9.39 -2.03
N LYS A 189 13.47 -10.39 -1.14
CA LYS A 189 12.41 -11.31 -0.72
C LYS A 189 12.57 -11.65 0.74
N TYR A 190 11.47 -11.87 1.45
CA TYR A 190 11.51 -12.55 2.75
C TYR A 190 11.38 -14.06 2.57
N GLY A 191 11.89 -14.81 3.53
CA GLY A 191 11.99 -16.25 3.39
C GLY A 191 12.70 -16.95 4.54
N MET A 192 13.05 -18.21 4.29
CA MET A 192 13.70 -19.08 5.26
C MET A 192 14.64 -20.05 4.56
N LEU A 193 15.86 -20.23 5.11
CA LEU A 193 16.72 -21.35 4.73
C LEU A 193 16.10 -22.66 5.20
N TYR A 194 15.90 -23.62 4.30
CA TYR A 194 15.24 -24.89 4.59
C TYR A 194 16.23 -26.03 4.85
N GLN A 195 17.18 -26.22 3.93
CA GLN A 195 18.13 -27.33 3.98
C GLN A 195 19.43 -26.93 3.27
N VAL A 196 20.55 -27.46 3.74
CA VAL A 196 21.81 -27.48 3.01
C VAL A 196 22.27 -28.93 2.85
N THR A 197 22.67 -29.30 1.64
CA THR A 197 23.45 -30.52 1.40
C THR A 197 24.81 -30.16 0.81
N MET A 198 25.81 -30.96 1.12
CA MET A 198 27.18 -30.71 0.71
C MET A 198 27.91 -32.02 0.43
N ALA A 199 28.79 -31.98 -0.57
CA ALA A 199 29.88 -32.92 -0.75
C ALA A 199 31.20 -32.14 -0.89
N ALA A 200 32.25 -32.59 -0.21
CA ALA A 200 33.57 -31.99 -0.31
C ALA A 200 34.65 -33.06 -0.48
N ASN A 201 35.67 -32.77 -1.31
CA ASN A 201 36.82 -33.66 -1.56
C ASN A 201 38.10 -32.83 -1.53
N SER A 202 39.08 -33.30 -0.77
CA SER A 202 40.36 -32.63 -0.55
C SER A 202 41.47 -33.64 -0.30
N SER A 203 42.72 -33.17 -0.28
CA SER A 203 43.87 -33.95 0.18
C SER A 203 44.18 -33.75 1.67
N SER A 204 43.40 -32.93 2.38
CA SER A 204 43.55 -32.63 3.81
C SER A 204 42.20 -32.34 4.43
N PHE A 205 41.88 -32.87 5.61
CA PHE A 205 40.65 -32.55 6.34
C PHE A 205 40.66 -31.18 7.04
N SER A 206 41.76 -30.44 7.02
CA SER A 206 41.80 -29.10 7.62
C SER A 206 40.86 -28.10 6.93
N PHE A 207 40.27 -28.44 5.77
CA PHE A 207 39.14 -27.66 5.23
C PHE A 207 37.91 -27.69 6.14
N LEU A 208 37.72 -28.75 6.93
CA LEU A 208 36.58 -28.93 7.82
C LEU A 208 36.58 -27.92 8.96
N GLU A 209 37.68 -27.24 9.26
CA GLU A 209 37.69 -26.13 10.23
C GLU A 209 36.85 -24.92 9.77
N GLY A 210 36.50 -24.85 8.48
CA GLY A 210 35.81 -23.72 7.90
C GLY A 210 34.43 -23.46 8.51
N GLN A 211 34.20 -22.23 8.98
CA GLN A 211 32.92 -21.84 9.59
C GLN A 211 31.88 -21.42 8.55
N PHE A 212 30.62 -21.76 8.83
CA PHE A 212 29.49 -21.34 8.00
C PHE A 212 28.89 -20.05 8.53
N ARG A 213 28.58 -19.13 7.61
CA ARG A 213 28.21 -17.74 7.92
C ARG A 213 26.94 -17.38 7.15
N ALA A 214 25.99 -16.76 7.84
CA ALA A 214 24.81 -16.15 7.23
C ALA A 214 24.83 -14.64 7.43
N TYR A 215 24.74 -13.89 6.34
CA TYR A 215 24.49 -12.45 6.36
C TYR A 215 23.02 -12.24 6.06
N ILE A 216 22.29 -11.77 7.06
CA ILE A 216 20.83 -11.59 7.02
C ILE A 216 20.56 -10.11 6.77
N ASP A 217 19.72 -9.82 5.78
CA ASP A 217 19.19 -8.49 5.48
C ASP A 217 20.27 -7.40 5.28
N GLY A 218 21.41 -7.78 4.69
CA GLY A 218 22.52 -6.88 4.41
C GLY A 218 23.41 -6.56 5.62
N ALA A 219 23.28 -7.32 6.72
CA ALA A 219 24.16 -7.18 7.88
C ALA A 219 25.64 -7.28 7.47
N THR A 220 26.48 -6.42 8.04
CA THR A 220 27.93 -6.43 7.82
C THR A 220 28.64 -7.51 8.62
N ASN A 221 28.11 -7.85 9.80
CA ASN A 221 28.61 -8.94 10.64
C ASN A 221 27.83 -10.22 10.35
N PRO A 222 28.49 -11.37 10.13
CA PRO A 222 27.78 -12.62 9.92
C PRO A 222 27.20 -13.17 11.21
N LEU A 223 26.06 -13.84 11.09
CA LEU A 223 25.63 -14.86 12.03
C LEU A 223 26.45 -16.13 11.74
N TYR A 224 27.27 -16.54 12.70
CA TYR A 224 28.00 -17.81 12.62
C TYR A 224 27.05 -18.97 12.90
N LEU A 225 26.96 -19.89 11.95
CA LEU A 225 26.10 -21.08 12.03
C LEU A 225 26.85 -22.32 12.53
N SER A 226 28.19 -22.26 12.58
CA SER A 226 29.02 -23.35 13.05
C SER A 226 30.40 -22.88 13.48
N SER A 227 31.07 -23.70 14.29
CA SER A 227 32.50 -23.55 14.63
C SER A 227 33.43 -24.23 13.64
N GLY A 228 32.92 -25.20 12.88
CA GLY A 228 33.57 -25.89 11.76
C GLY A 228 32.51 -26.44 10.79
N THR A 229 32.94 -27.00 9.68
CA THR A 229 32.09 -27.61 8.65
C THR A 229 31.42 -28.87 9.19
N GLU A 230 32.14 -29.72 9.92
CA GLU A 230 31.54 -30.91 10.54
C GLU A 230 30.50 -30.56 11.59
N ASP A 231 30.77 -29.51 12.37
CA ASP A 231 29.87 -29.04 13.42
C ASP A 231 28.53 -28.56 12.84
N TYR A 232 28.55 -27.94 11.66
CA TYR A 232 27.33 -27.54 10.95
C TYR A 232 26.42 -28.73 10.63
N PHE A 233 27.02 -29.90 10.33
CA PHE A 233 26.31 -31.16 10.08
C PHE A 233 26.08 -31.98 11.36
N LEU A 234 26.26 -31.38 12.55
CA LEU A 234 26.21 -32.04 13.87
C LEU A 234 27.20 -33.21 14.02
N GLY A 235 28.31 -33.13 13.31
CA GLY A 235 29.46 -33.99 13.54
C GLY A 235 30.34 -33.43 14.65
N SER A 236 31.46 -34.09 14.89
CA SER A 236 32.54 -33.57 15.71
C SER A 236 33.83 -34.30 15.35
N TYR A 237 34.98 -33.73 15.73
CA TYR A 237 36.31 -34.34 15.54
C TYR A 237 36.53 -34.86 14.11
N TYR A 238 36.22 -34.06 13.09
CA TYR A 238 36.34 -34.43 11.68
C TYR A 238 35.57 -35.71 11.28
N PHE A 239 34.40 -35.93 11.87
CA PHE A 239 33.55 -37.11 11.66
C PHE A 239 34.27 -38.44 12.00
N ASN A 240 35.12 -38.46 13.03
CA ASN A 240 35.94 -39.62 13.39
C ASN A 240 35.15 -40.94 13.61
N ASP A 241 33.90 -40.87 14.04
CA ASP A 241 33.01 -42.03 14.21
C ASP A 241 32.29 -42.47 12.92
N GLY A 242 32.54 -41.78 11.80
CA GLY A 242 32.09 -42.14 10.46
C GLY A 242 30.66 -41.69 10.13
N ILE A 243 29.99 -42.50 9.32
CA ILE A 243 28.66 -42.21 8.75
C ILE A 243 27.57 -42.27 9.83
N TYR A 244 26.67 -41.28 9.84
CA TYR A 244 25.50 -41.26 10.71
C TYR A 244 24.32 -40.52 10.06
N HIS A 245 23.11 -40.85 10.52
CA HIS A 245 21.86 -40.30 10.01
C HIS A 245 20.97 -39.89 11.18
N LEU A 246 20.85 -38.58 11.43
CA LEU A 246 19.95 -38.01 12.44
C LEU A 246 18.73 -37.35 11.76
N PRO A 247 17.65 -37.05 12.51
CA PRO A 247 16.47 -36.42 11.93
C PRO A 247 16.73 -35.09 11.21
N VAL A 248 17.63 -34.26 11.75
CA VAL A 248 17.92 -32.91 11.22
C VAL A 248 19.29 -32.77 10.56
N ALA A 249 20.20 -33.73 10.72
CA ALA A 249 21.52 -33.68 10.08
C ALA A 249 22.13 -35.07 9.87
N GLY A 250 23.17 -35.19 9.04
CA GLY A 250 23.85 -36.47 8.83
C GLY A 250 25.13 -36.34 8.02
N CYS A 251 26.02 -37.31 8.20
CA CYS A 251 27.17 -37.59 7.34
C CYS A 251 26.88 -38.89 6.58
N THR A 252 26.67 -38.80 5.28
CA THR A 252 26.16 -39.87 4.40
C THR A 252 27.25 -40.57 3.60
N HIS A 253 28.39 -39.91 3.43
CA HIS A 253 29.59 -40.47 2.82
C HIS A 253 30.78 -39.98 3.61
N PHE A 254 31.75 -40.86 3.85
CA PHE A 254 32.97 -40.50 4.53
C PHE A 254 34.14 -41.35 4.06
N VAL A 255 35.19 -40.69 3.58
CA VAL A 255 36.49 -41.27 3.28
C VAL A 255 37.52 -40.50 4.10
N ASN A 256 38.12 -41.21 5.06
CA ASN A 256 39.04 -40.63 6.02
C ASN A 256 40.16 -39.82 5.34
N ASN A 257 40.36 -38.59 5.80
CA ASN A 257 41.31 -37.60 5.31
C ASN A 257 41.16 -37.22 3.82
N GLN A 258 39.98 -37.43 3.23
CA GLN A 258 39.76 -37.15 1.81
C GLN A 258 38.41 -36.49 1.53
N ALA A 259 37.30 -37.19 1.77
CA ALA A 259 35.99 -36.75 1.28
C ALA A 259 34.87 -36.97 2.31
N PHE A 260 33.87 -36.10 2.27
CA PHE A 260 32.62 -36.31 3.00
C PHE A 260 31.42 -35.82 2.19
N SER A 261 30.22 -36.30 2.53
CA SER A 261 28.98 -35.63 2.18
C SER A 261 27.99 -35.66 3.34
N GLY A 262 27.08 -34.70 3.37
CA GLY A 262 26.09 -34.59 4.44
C GLY A 262 24.91 -33.71 4.10
N TYR A 263 23.96 -33.67 5.04
CA TYR A 263 22.76 -32.84 4.98
C TYR A 263 22.50 -32.17 6.33
N ARG A 264 21.90 -30.98 6.30
CA ARG A 264 21.40 -30.23 7.46
C ARG A 264 20.05 -29.61 7.11
N PHE A 265 19.04 -29.88 7.93
CA PHE A 265 17.73 -29.22 7.89
C PHE A 265 17.66 -28.12 8.96
N HIS A 266 16.97 -27.02 8.64
CA HIS A 266 16.68 -25.90 9.55
C HIS A 266 15.19 -25.84 9.88
N GLU A 267 14.53 -27.01 10.00
CA GLU A 267 13.10 -27.08 10.34
C GLU A 267 12.84 -26.82 11.83
N GLU A 268 13.77 -27.24 12.69
CA GLU A 268 13.68 -27.10 14.14
C GLU A 268 14.35 -25.80 14.63
N ASP A 269 15.30 -25.27 13.85
CA ASP A 269 16.09 -24.06 14.10
C ASP A 269 16.10 -23.12 12.88
N PRO A 270 14.93 -22.58 12.49
CA PRO A 270 14.78 -21.86 11.23
C PRO A 270 15.61 -20.57 11.17
N ILE A 271 16.29 -20.38 10.04
CA ILE A 271 17.01 -19.14 9.71
C ILE A 271 16.13 -18.32 8.77
N PHE A 272 15.47 -17.31 9.32
CA PHE A 272 14.62 -16.38 8.59
C PHE A 272 15.39 -15.14 8.10
N PHE A 273 14.89 -14.55 7.02
CA PHE A 273 15.33 -13.26 6.50
C PHE A 273 14.13 -12.48 5.97
N SER A 274 14.17 -11.16 6.08
CA SER A 274 13.07 -10.28 5.65
C SER A 274 13.28 -9.66 4.28
N ASN A 275 14.51 -9.62 3.79
CA ASN A 275 14.88 -8.99 2.53
C ASN A 275 15.99 -9.75 1.81
N ALA A 276 17.02 -10.20 2.51
CA ALA A 276 18.17 -10.85 1.88
C ALA A 276 18.82 -11.91 2.76
N LEU A 277 19.37 -12.93 2.11
CA LEU A 277 20.20 -13.96 2.75
C LEU A 277 21.43 -14.19 1.88
N THR A 278 22.62 -14.03 2.45
CA THR A 278 23.86 -14.55 1.86
C THR A 278 24.42 -15.63 2.78
N LEU A 279 24.49 -16.86 2.28
CA LEU A 279 25.03 -18.03 2.99
C LEU A 279 26.41 -18.37 2.41
N GLN A 280 27.42 -18.40 3.28
CA GLN A 280 28.80 -18.66 2.90
C GLN A 280 29.44 -19.77 3.73
N GLY A 281 30.37 -20.50 3.12
CA GLY A 281 31.32 -21.38 3.78
C GLY A 281 32.75 -20.90 3.55
N ARG A 282 33.70 -21.50 4.27
CA ARG A 282 35.15 -21.24 4.12
C ARG A 282 35.91 -22.55 3.96
N CYS A 283 37.02 -22.55 3.22
CA CYS A 283 37.89 -23.72 3.07
C CYS A 283 38.97 -23.74 4.15
N GLY A 284 38.63 -24.23 5.34
CA GLY A 284 39.45 -24.08 6.56
C GLY A 284 39.23 -22.72 7.22
N GLU A 285 39.89 -22.48 8.34
CA GLU A 285 39.66 -21.28 9.15
C GLU A 285 40.96 -20.73 9.74
N GLU A 286 40.99 -19.43 9.99
CA GLU A 286 42.09 -18.77 10.68
C GLU A 286 41.55 -17.68 11.62
N ALA A 287 42.24 -17.47 12.74
CA ALA A 287 42.03 -16.33 13.63
C ALA A 287 43.36 -15.91 14.25
N ASP A 288 43.59 -14.61 14.42
CA ASP A 288 44.78 -14.07 15.08
C ASP A 288 46.11 -14.60 14.51
N ASN A 289 46.19 -14.75 13.18
CA ASN A 289 47.31 -15.36 12.42
C ASN A 289 47.59 -16.84 12.76
N TYR A 290 46.62 -17.53 13.36
CA TYR A 290 46.65 -18.96 13.58
C TYR A 290 45.67 -19.66 12.64
N VAL A 291 46.17 -20.63 11.86
CA VAL A 291 45.35 -21.49 11.00
C VAL A 291 44.94 -22.71 11.80
N PHE A 292 43.63 -22.96 11.89
CA PHE A 292 43.09 -24.08 12.66
C PHE A 292 43.29 -25.41 11.94
N GLY A 293 43.34 -26.49 12.73
CA GLY A 293 43.48 -27.87 12.25
C GLY A 293 44.86 -28.51 12.42
N PRO A 294 44.98 -29.82 12.17
CA PRO A 294 46.23 -30.58 12.34
C PRO A 294 47.29 -30.28 11.27
N SER A 295 46.89 -29.62 10.19
CA SER A 295 47.74 -29.22 9.06
C SER A 295 47.14 -27.99 8.36
N PRO A 296 47.88 -27.29 7.49
CA PRO A 296 47.27 -26.27 6.64
C PRO A 296 46.17 -26.86 5.73
N PRO A 297 45.05 -26.15 5.49
CA PRO A 297 44.03 -26.59 4.55
C PRO A 297 44.59 -26.66 3.12
N ALA A 298 44.06 -27.60 2.34
CA ALA A 298 44.35 -27.74 0.92
C ALA A 298 43.19 -27.21 0.08
N ALA A 299 43.44 -26.93 -1.21
CA ALA A 299 42.38 -26.59 -2.13
C ALA A 299 41.35 -27.72 -2.18
N THR A 300 40.08 -27.37 -2.02
CA THR A 300 39.00 -28.34 -1.80
C THR A 300 37.90 -28.13 -2.82
N THR A 301 37.45 -29.23 -3.42
CA THR A 301 36.31 -29.22 -4.33
C THR A 301 35.04 -29.35 -3.50
N PHE A 302 34.14 -28.38 -3.60
CA PHE A 302 32.83 -28.39 -2.96
C PHE A 302 31.71 -28.50 -4.00
N THR A 303 30.67 -29.21 -3.62
CA THR A 303 29.38 -29.19 -4.29
C THR A 303 28.30 -28.96 -3.24
N THR A 304 27.49 -27.91 -3.37
CA THR A 304 26.54 -27.49 -2.34
C THR A 304 25.17 -27.19 -2.92
N TYR A 305 24.12 -27.75 -2.31
CA TYR A 305 22.74 -27.42 -2.61
C TYR A 305 22.09 -26.75 -1.39
N ALA A 306 21.60 -25.53 -1.57
CA ALA A 306 20.88 -24.78 -0.56
C ALA A 306 19.41 -24.62 -0.99
N TRP A 307 18.51 -25.15 -0.18
CA TRP A 307 17.08 -25.10 -0.38
C TRP A 307 16.52 -23.91 0.42
N VAL A 308 15.80 -23.00 -0.24
CA VAL A 308 15.32 -21.75 0.37
C VAL A 308 13.85 -21.52 0.04
N TYR A 309 13.03 -21.24 1.05
CA TYR A 309 11.69 -20.71 0.84
C TYR A 309 11.76 -19.21 0.62
N THR A 310 11.08 -18.70 -0.41
CA THR A 310 10.88 -17.26 -0.64
C THR A 310 9.39 -16.94 -0.75
N CYS A 311 8.97 -15.77 -0.29
CA CYS A 311 7.56 -15.40 -0.18
C CYS A 311 7.26 -14.01 -0.78
N HIS A 312 5.97 -13.71 -1.03
CA HIS A 312 5.46 -12.44 -1.54
C HIS A 312 4.53 -11.74 -0.50
N ILE A 313 4.51 -10.40 -0.51
CA ILE A 313 3.94 -9.47 0.50
C ILE A 313 2.45 -9.70 0.81
N ILE A 314 1.66 -9.87 -0.25
CA ILE A 314 0.25 -10.26 -0.20
C ILE A 314 0.06 -11.39 -1.22
N SER A 315 -1.13 -11.96 -1.36
CA SER A 315 -1.50 -12.88 -2.44
C SER A 315 -2.30 -12.17 -3.56
N PRO A 316 -2.48 -12.73 -4.78
CA PRO A 316 -3.21 -12.03 -5.87
C PRO A 316 -4.67 -11.97 -5.58
N TYR A 317 -5.15 -12.98 -4.87
CA TYR A 317 -6.50 -13.03 -4.39
C TYR A 317 -6.72 -11.86 -3.43
N GLU A 318 -5.83 -11.65 -2.46
CA GLU A 318 -5.87 -10.48 -1.58
C GLU A 318 -5.72 -9.17 -2.33
N ALA A 319 -4.78 -9.05 -3.26
CA ALA A 319 -4.60 -7.85 -4.08
C ALA A 319 -5.85 -7.55 -4.91
N SER A 320 -6.50 -8.57 -5.50
CA SER A 320 -7.77 -8.43 -6.21
C SER A 320 -8.89 -7.99 -5.26
N LYS A 321 -8.95 -8.53 -4.04
CA LYS A 321 -9.94 -8.13 -3.03
C LYS A 321 -9.72 -6.70 -2.55
N LEU A 322 -8.47 -6.28 -2.38
CA LEU A 322 -8.11 -4.90 -2.08
C LEU A 322 -8.50 -3.96 -3.22
N LEU A 323 -8.26 -4.36 -4.47
CA LEU A 323 -8.65 -3.58 -5.65
C LEU A 323 -10.16 -3.48 -5.79
N ASP A 324 -10.89 -4.57 -5.55
CA ASP A 324 -12.34 -4.58 -5.50
C ASP A 324 -12.86 -3.69 -4.37
N TYR A 325 -12.24 -3.71 -3.19
CA TYR A 325 -12.58 -2.82 -2.08
C TYR A 325 -12.28 -1.35 -2.39
N PHE A 326 -11.17 -1.06 -3.09
CA PHE A 326 -10.83 0.29 -3.53
C PHE A 326 -11.87 0.86 -4.50
N PHE A 327 -12.26 0.06 -5.50
CA PHE A 327 -13.23 0.42 -6.55
C PHE A 327 -14.67 0.05 -6.21
N ASN A 328 -14.97 -0.38 -4.99
CA ASN A 328 -16.31 -0.83 -4.67
C ASN A 328 -17.26 0.35 -4.86
N ASP A 329 -18.15 0.21 -5.84
CA ASP A 329 -19.17 1.19 -6.11
C ASP A 329 -20.32 0.97 -5.12
N PHE A 330 -21.04 2.04 -4.80
CA PHE A 330 -22.26 2.00 -3.98
C PHE A 330 -23.26 0.97 -4.55
N ASP A 331 -23.21 -0.28 -4.11
CA ASP A 331 -24.35 -1.17 -4.25
C ASP A 331 -25.42 -0.66 -3.30
N LEU A 332 -26.57 -0.32 -3.88
CA LEU A 332 -27.70 0.44 -3.35
C LEU A 332 -28.45 -0.22 -2.16
N THR A 333 -27.76 -1.04 -1.36
CA THR A 333 -28.30 -1.64 -0.13
C THR A 333 -27.47 -1.31 1.12
N SER A 334 -26.24 -0.80 1.00
CA SER A 334 -25.46 -0.29 2.12
C SER A 334 -24.65 0.94 1.68
N LEU A 335 -24.83 2.10 2.33
CA LEU A 335 -24.03 3.34 2.10
C LEU A 335 -22.49 3.18 2.34
N TRP A 336 -21.96 1.97 2.52
CA TRP A 336 -20.96 1.65 3.54
C TRP A 336 -19.83 0.68 3.08
N THR A 337 -19.21 0.85 1.89
CA THR A 337 -18.27 -0.19 1.39
C THR A 337 -17.00 0.28 0.64
N ARG A 338 -16.62 1.57 0.69
CA ARG A 338 -15.37 2.09 0.09
C ARG A 338 -14.35 2.46 1.17
N SER A 339 -13.05 2.38 0.85
CA SER A 339 -11.98 2.94 1.69
C SER A 339 -12.27 4.43 1.98
N PRO A 340 -12.21 4.89 3.25
CA PRO A 340 -12.49 6.28 3.63
C PRO A 340 -11.44 7.26 3.10
N TYR A 341 -10.29 6.76 2.65
CA TYR A 341 -9.22 7.54 2.04
C TYR A 341 -9.39 7.71 0.53
N ASN A 342 -10.38 7.05 -0.09
CA ASN A 342 -10.67 7.18 -1.51
C ASN A 342 -11.81 8.19 -1.75
N LEU A 343 -11.47 9.48 -1.67
CA LEU A 343 -12.42 10.58 -1.51
C LEU A 343 -13.30 10.85 -2.74
N ALA A 344 -12.80 10.60 -3.95
CA ALA A 344 -13.50 10.91 -5.18
C ALA A 344 -13.24 9.84 -6.25
N THR A 345 -14.20 9.63 -7.15
CA THR A 345 -14.09 8.63 -8.22
C THR A 345 -13.36 9.22 -9.42
N ILE A 346 -12.03 9.22 -9.40
CA ILE A 346 -11.23 9.73 -10.53
C ILE A 346 -11.26 8.75 -11.70
N PHE A 347 -11.01 7.47 -11.43
CA PHE A 347 -10.91 6.42 -12.44
C PHE A 347 -12.15 5.53 -12.45
N ARG A 348 -12.48 4.99 -13.63
CA ARG A 348 -13.56 4.01 -13.80
C ARG A 348 -13.03 2.60 -13.62
N LYS A 349 -13.68 1.83 -12.74
CA LYS A 349 -13.38 0.40 -12.54
C LYS A 349 -13.42 -0.35 -13.87
N GLU A 350 -14.46 -0.12 -14.66
CA GLU A 350 -14.69 -0.79 -15.94
C GLU A 350 -13.61 -0.52 -16.99
N SER A 351 -12.96 0.64 -16.93
CA SER A 351 -11.91 1.02 -17.88
C SER A 351 -10.57 0.40 -17.53
N ILE A 352 -10.23 0.40 -16.24
CA ILE A 352 -9.01 -0.23 -15.74
C ILE A 352 -9.09 -1.76 -15.89
N LEU A 353 -10.26 -2.35 -15.63
CA LEU A 353 -10.47 -3.80 -15.67
C LEU A 353 -10.94 -4.32 -17.04
N ARG A 354 -10.97 -3.46 -18.07
CA ARG A 354 -11.46 -3.82 -19.40
C ARG A 354 -10.63 -4.95 -20.02
N LEU A 355 -11.32 -5.90 -20.66
CA LEU A 355 -10.72 -7.07 -21.31
C LEU A 355 -9.84 -6.75 -22.50
N GLN A 356 -10.32 -5.84 -23.35
CA GLN A 356 -9.67 -5.42 -24.59
C GLN A 356 -9.24 -3.98 -24.38
N GLU A 357 -7.96 -3.70 -24.60
CA GLU A 357 -7.38 -2.35 -24.45
C GLU A 357 -7.73 -1.71 -23.10
N PRO A 358 -7.29 -2.30 -21.97
CA PRO A 358 -7.47 -1.69 -20.66
C PRO A 358 -6.83 -0.31 -20.63
N ARG A 359 -7.40 0.58 -19.81
CA ARG A 359 -6.81 1.88 -19.52
C ARG A 359 -5.34 1.68 -19.10
N PRO A 360 -4.36 2.26 -19.82
CA PRO A 360 -2.96 2.20 -19.41
C PRO A 360 -2.83 2.76 -17.99
N THR A 361 -2.30 1.96 -17.07
CA THR A 361 -2.22 2.29 -15.65
C THR A 361 -0.81 2.03 -15.15
N SER A 362 -0.19 3.04 -14.53
CA SER A 362 1.17 2.93 -14.02
C SER A 362 1.26 1.95 -12.85
N PRO A 363 2.40 1.25 -12.68
CA PRO A 363 2.62 0.39 -11.52
C PRO A 363 2.50 1.14 -10.19
N ALA A 364 2.99 2.39 -10.12
CA ALA A 364 2.90 3.23 -8.92
C ALA A 364 1.45 3.46 -8.49
N LEU A 365 0.57 3.76 -9.44
CA LEU A 365 -0.85 3.97 -9.16
C LEU A 365 -1.55 2.68 -8.71
N LEU A 366 -1.23 1.54 -9.32
CA LEU A 366 -1.78 0.25 -8.90
C LEU A 366 -1.40 -0.08 -7.45
N VAL A 367 -0.14 0.10 -7.07
CA VAL A 367 0.32 -0.14 -5.70
C VAL A 367 -0.29 0.88 -4.73
N ALA A 368 -0.47 2.14 -5.15
CA ALA A 368 -1.15 3.16 -4.36
C ALA A 368 -2.63 2.79 -4.07
N PHE A 369 -3.35 2.18 -5.02
CA PHE A 369 -4.70 1.66 -4.78
C PHE A 369 -4.71 0.57 -3.69
N LEU A 370 -3.75 -0.36 -3.76
CA LEU A 370 -3.60 -1.42 -2.76
C LEU A 370 -3.24 -0.86 -1.39
N PHE A 371 -2.32 0.12 -1.34
CA PHE A 371 -1.93 0.82 -0.12
C PHE A 371 -3.14 1.49 0.56
N VAL A 372 -3.94 2.25 -0.21
CA VAL A 372 -5.14 2.93 0.29
C VAL A 372 -6.20 1.94 0.77
N ALA A 373 -6.39 0.83 0.06
CA ALA A 373 -7.33 -0.20 0.45
C ALA A 373 -6.88 -0.94 1.72
N ALA A 374 -5.60 -1.29 1.83
CA ALA A 374 -5.05 -2.05 2.94
C ALA A 374 -5.17 -1.34 4.30
N GLN A 375 -5.30 -0.01 4.32
CA GLN A 375 -5.49 0.77 5.55
C GLN A 375 -6.74 0.33 6.34
N THR A 376 -7.84 0.05 5.64
CA THR A 376 -9.16 -0.15 6.26
C THR A 376 -9.89 -1.40 5.80
N CYS A 377 -9.32 -2.17 4.87
CA CYS A 377 -9.98 -3.37 4.37
C CYS A 377 -10.04 -4.47 5.44
N ASP A 378 -11.23 -5.00 5.69
CA ASP A 378 -11.48 -6.05 6.69
C ASP A 378 -11.40 -7.47 6.09
N GLN A 379 -10.50 -7.70 5.12
CA GLN A 379 -10.21 -9.05 4.65
C GLN A 379 -9.53 -9.87 5.75
N THR A 380 -9.66 -11.20 5.68
CA THR A 380 -9.12 -12.13 6.69
C THR A 380 -7.62 -11.96 6.96
N VAL A 381 -6.85 -11.55 5.95
CA VAL A 381 -5.41 -11.26 6.07
C VAL A 381 -5.11 -10.04 6.94
N PHE A 382 -6.06 -9.11 7.04
CA PHE A 382 -5.98 -7.93 7.90
C PHE A 382 -6.75 -8.11 9.22
N LEU A 383 -7.52 -9.20 9.36
CA LEU A 383 -8.22 -9.56 10.59
C LEU A 383 -7.28 -10.37 11.48
N ASN A 384 -7.02 -9.86 12.69
CA ASN A 384 -6.33 -10.47 13.83
C ASN A 384 -4.89 -10.05 14.15
N ARG A 385 -4.21 -9.18 13.39
CA ARG A 385 -2.86 -8.69 13.78
C ARG A 385 -2.58 -7.28 13.24
N ASN A 386 -2.76 -6.23 14.06
CA ASN A 386 -2.44 -4.84 13.71
C ASN A 386 -1.01 -4.68 13.16
N ILE A 387 -0.06 -5.42 13.73
CA ILE A 387 1.36 -5.43 13.31
C ILE A 387 1.52 -5.89 11.85
N LEU A 388 0.73 -6.88 11.39
CA LEU A 388 0.80 -7.34 10.00
C LEU A 388 0.21 -6.30 9.04
N ARG A 389 -0.89 -5.62 9.41
CA ARG A 389 -1.47 -4.54 8.59
C ARG A 389 -0.49 -3.39 8.45
N GLU A 390 0.14 -2.96 9.54
CA GLU A 390 1.16 -1.91 9.54
C GLU A 390 2.33 -2.27 8.61
N ASN A 391 2.89 -3.48 8.74
CA ASN A 391 3.99 -3.93 7.88
C ASN A 391 3.61 -3.96 6.39
N ILE A 392 2.45 -4.52 6.03
CA ILE A 392 1.98 -4.54 4.64
C ILE A 392 1.79 -3.12 4.11
N CYS A 393 1.22 -2.22 4.90
CA CYS A 393 1.01 -0.82 4.49
C CYS A 393 2.34 -0.07 4.31
N ASP A 394 3.29 -0.24 5.22
CA ASP A 394 4.61 0.38 5.13
C ASP A 394 5.38 -0.14 3.90
N GLU A 395 5.28 -1.43 3.59
CA GLU A 395 5.92 -2.03 2.41
C GLU A 395 5.27 -1.57 1.10
N LEU A 396 3.93 -1.52 1.03
CA LEU A 396 3.20 -0.97 -0.12
C LEU A 396 3.53 0.51 -0.34
N LEU A 397 3.70 1.30 0.72
CA LEU A 397 4.13 2.69 0.63
C LEU A 397 5.57 2.80 0.09
N ALA A 398 6.51 1.99 0.60
CA ALA A 398 7.90 1.97 0.15
C ALA A 398 8.02 1.59 -1.34
N ILE A 399 7.24 0.60 -1.80
CA ILE A 399 7.17 0.23 -3.22
C ILE A 399 6.60 1.39 -4.03
N THR A 400 5.53 2.03 -3.56
CA THR A 400 4.92 3.17 -4.26
C THR A 400 5.91 4.33 -4.42
N VAL A 401 6.66 4.69 -3.37
CA VAL A 401 7.73 5.71 -3.41
C VAL A 401 8.82 5.33 -4.42
N THR A 402 9.24 4.06 -4.42
CA THR A 402 10.27 3.56 -5.35
C THR A 402 9.81 3.67 -6.81
N LEU A 403 8.56 3.29 -7.08
CA LEU A 403 7.97 3.36 -8.43
C LEU A 403 7.69 4.79 -8.89
N LEU A 404 7.44 5.71 -7.95
CA LEU A 404 7.28 7.14 -8.24
C LEU A 404 8.59 7.83 -8.59
N GLY A 405 9.74 7.35 -8.07
CA GLY A 405 11.03 7.98 -8.30
C GLY A 405 11.04 9.46 -7.91
N ASP A 406 11.39 10.35 -8.85
CA ASP A 406 11.47 11.79 -8.64
C ASP A 406 10.10 12.48 -8.40
N ALA A 407 9.00 11.80 -8.74
CA ALA A 407 7.65 12.27 -8.47
C ALA A 407 7.31 12.24 -6.97
N ALA A 408 7.92 11.34 -6.20
CA ALA A 408 7.74 11.29 -4.75
C ALA A 408 8.54 12.41 -4.05
N PRO A 409 8.06 12.92 -2.89
CA PRO A 409 8.84 13.82 -2.05
C PRO A 409 10.05 13.10 -1.44
N GLU A 410 11.08 13.86 -1.08
CA GLU A 410 12.17 13.36 -0.23
C GLU A 410 11.65 13.25 1.20
N VAL A 411 11.21 12.05 1.58
CA VAL A 411 10.64 11.81 2.91
C VAL A 411 11.77 11.55 3.91
N ASN A 412 11.90 12.40 4.92
CA ASN A 412 12.77 12.17 6.08
C ASN A 412 11.95 11.43 7.15
N SER A 413 11.67 10.13 6.99
CA SER A 413 10.95 9.39 8.05
C SER A 413 11.53 8.02 8.35
N SER A 414 11.52 7.70 9.65
CA SER A 414 11.95 6.46 10.28
C SER A 414 11.05 5.24 9.99
N ARG A 415 10.05 5.37 9.10
CA ARG A 415 9.17 4.27 8.65
C ARG A 415 9.59 3.63 7.34
N LEU A 416 10.45 4.29 6.58
CA LEU A 416 11.03 3.67 5.38
C LEU A 416 12.23 2.83 5.83
N PRO A 417 12.27 1.52 5.57
CA PRO A 417 13.52 0.78 5.68
C PRO A 417 14.57 1.49 4.83
N ASP A 418 15.81 1.56 5.33
CA ASP A 418 16.93 2.36 4.86
C ASP A 418 17.33 1.99 3.41
N LEU A 419 16.50 2.36 2.43
CA LEU A 419 16.58 2.05 1.01
C LEU A 419 16.67 3.36 0.21
N SER A 420 17.69 4.17 0.49
CA SER A 420 18.41 4.99 -0.52
C SER A 420 19.27 6.10 0.12
N ARG A 421 20.57 5.84 0.28
CA ARG A 421 21.59 6.90 0.31
C ARG A 421 22.55 6.91 -0.87
N ASN A 422 22.49 5.94 -1.78
CA ASN A 422 23.58 5.77 -2.78
C ASN A 422 23.22 5.96 -4.26
N THR A 423 22.02 6.44 -4.61
CA THR A 423 21.70 6.74 -6.03
C THR A 423 20.74 7.93 -6.18
N ARG A 424 21.11 9.12 -5.68
CA ARG A 424 20.44 10.36 -6.08
C ARG A 424 21.48 11.44 -6.36
N SER A 425 21.72 11.71 -7.65
CA SER A 425 22.51 12.85 -8.09
C SER A 425 21.70 14.12 -7.83
N GLY A 426 22.23 15.00 -6.98
CA GLY A 426 21.52 16.18 -6.50
C GLY A 426 21.15 17.17 -7.61
N LEU A 427 19.88 17.56 -7.63
CA LEU A 427 19.39 18.78 -8.25
C LEU A 427 18.88 19.69 -7.12
N SER A 428 19.77 20.55 -6.62
CA SER A 428 19.42 21.66 -5.77
C SER A 428 18.65 22.68 -6.61
N LEU A 429 17.32 22.70 -6.50
CA LEU A 429 16.49 23.79 -7.02
C LEU A 429 16.49 24.91 -5.98
N GLY A 430 17.51 25.75 -6.06
CA GLY A 430 17.59 27.00 -5.31
C GLY A 430 16.42 27.93 -5.64
N ILE A 431 15.78 28.45 -4.60
CA ILE A 431 14.82 29.55 -4.65
C ILE A 431 15.52 30.75 -5.31
N PRO A 432 15.04 31.34 -6.42
CA PRO A 432 15.61 32.58 -6.90
C PRO A 432 15.11 33.73 -6.02
N ALA A 433 16.00 34.23 -5.18
CA ALA A 433 15.86 35.55 -4.57
C ALA A 433 15.85 36.63 -5.68
N ALA A 434 14.98 37.61 -5.54
CA ALA A 434 14.80 38.72 -6.47
C ALA A 434 16.10 39.52 -6.70
N PRO A 435 16.43 39.94 -7.93
CA PRO A 435 17.46 40.93 -8.15
C PRO A 435 16.85 42.33 -8.27
N HIS A 436 17.31 43.23 -7.41
CA HIS A 436 17.25 44.67 -7.63
C HIS A 436 18.32 45.11 -8.65
N SER A 437 18.04 46.27 -9.27
CA SER A 437 18.93 47.20 -10.00
C SER A 437 19.07 47.07 -11.53
N ASP A 438 18.41 48.03 -12.19
CA ASP A 438 18.83 48.86 -13.33
C ASP A 438 20.08 48.47 -14.11
N THR A 439 19.91 48.15 -15.40
CA THR A 439 20.50 48.96 -16.49
C THR A 439 19.90 48.57 -17.84
N ALA A 440 19.49 49.59 -18.59
CA ALA A 440 18.97 49.48 -19.95
C ALA A 440 20.10 49.26 -20.97
N THR A 441 19.93 48.31 -21.90
CA THR A 441 20.44 48.45 -23.27
C THR A 441 19.65 47.58 -24.26
N SER A 442 19.28 48.22 -25.36
CA SER A 442 18.47 47.86 -26.53
C SER A 442 19.14 46.85 -27.50
N LEU A 443 18.46 45.78 -27.99
CA LEU A 443 17.90 45.52 -29.37
C LEU A 443 18.28 44.08 -29.83
N PRO A 444 17.73 43.45 -30.90
CA PRO A 444 16.44 43.57 -31.61
C PRO A 444 15.71 42.18 -31.78
N PRO A 445 14.53 42.07 -32.44
CA PRO A 445 13.79 40.81 -32.53
C PRO A 445 14.22 39.99 -33.76
N SER A 446 14.41 38.68 -33.60
CA SER A 446 14.52 37.75 -34.74
C SER A 446 13.74 36.47 -34.49
N SER A 447 12.71 36.31 -35.31
CA SER A 447 11.94 35.11 -35.59
C SER A 447 12.83 33.93 -36.00
N SER A 448 12.67 32.80 -35.31
CA SER A 448 12.74 31.47 -35.91
C SER A 448 12.29 30.44 -34.89
N GLY A 449 11.09 29.89 -35.10
CA GLY A 449 10.59 28.75 -34.35
C GLY A 449 11.47 27.53 -34.63
N HIS A 450 12.27 27.14 -33.64
CA HIS A 450 12.86 25.81 -33.59
C HIS A 450 12.12 25.01 -32.53
N LYS A 451 11.36 24.01 -33.00
CA LYS A 451 10.88 22.88 -32.19
C LYS A 451 12.07 22.32 -31.42
N LEU A 452 12.04 22.42 -30.09
CA LEU A 452 12.92 21.63 -29.25
C LEU A 452 12.48 20.16 -29.41
N ASN A 453 13.36 19.35 -29.98
CA ASN A 453 13.25 17.90 -29.94
C ASN A 453 13.23 17.45 -28.47
N SER A 454 12.14 16.78 -28.09
CA SER A 454 11.95 16.13 -26.81
C SER A 454 12.63 14.75 -26.81
N ASP A 455 13.90 14.70 -26.44
CA ASP A 455 14.59 13.44 -26.09
C ASP A 455 15.61 13.71 -24.96
N GLY A 456 15.08 13.99 -23.77
CA GLY A 456 15.80 13.89 -22.50
C GLY A 456 15.12 12.82 -21.62
N PRO A 457 15.79 12.26 -20.60
CA PRO A 457 15.33 11.08 -19.85
C PRO A 457 14.10 11.31 -18.93
N ASN A 458 13.27 12.33 -19.18
CA ASN A 458 12.10 12.72 -18.38
C ASN A 458 10.77 12.55 -19.13
N SER A 459 10.46 11.36 -19.66
CA SER A 459 9.25 11.12 -20.46
C SER A 459 8.10 10.36 -19.77
N ASN A 460 8.05 10.27 -18.43
CA ASN A 460 7.05 9.44 -17.72
C ASN A 460 6.06 10.20 -16.81
N LEU A 461 6.04 11.54 -16.81
CA LEU A 461 5.10 12.31 -15.99
C LEU A 461 3.68 12.27 -16.59
N ASN A 462 2.71 11.77 -15.83
CA ASN A 462 1.31 11.67 -16.25
C ASN A 462 0.34 11.80 -15.05
N VAL A 463 -0.97 11.71 -15.32
CA VAL A 463 -2.03 11.82 -14.29
C VAL A 463 -1.89 10.73 -13.22
N ASP A 464 -1.42 9.54 -13.56
CA ASP A 464 -1.31 8.43 -12.62
C ASP A 464 -0.33 8.74 -11.49
N GLN A 465 0.79 9.39 -11.80
CA GLN A 465 1.78 9.76 -10.79
C GLN A 465 1.26 10.84 -9.84
N ILE A 466 0.47 11.78 -10.36
CA ILE A 466 -0.19 12.81 -9.55
C ILE A 466 -1.19 12.17 -8.61
N VAL A 467 -2.05 11.28 -9.11
CA VAL A 467 -3.08 10.63 -8.29
C VAL A 467 -2.44 9.68 -7.28
N ALA A 468 -1.40 8.93 -7.64
CA ALA A 468 -0.64 8.11 -6.69
C ALA A 468 -0.07 8.96 -5.55
N CYS A 469 0.54 10.11 -5.85
CA CYS A 469 1.02 11.06 -4.83
C CYS A 469 -0.11 11.59 -3.95
N MET A 470 -1.25 11.97 -4.53
CA MET A 470 -2.41 12.45 -3.79
C MET A 470 -2.96 11.37 -2.85
N LEU A 471 -3.08 10.12 -3.32
CA LEU A 471 -3.55 8.99 -2.52
C LEU A 471 -2.62 8.74 -1.31
N CYS A 472 -1.30 8.74 -1.52
CA CYS A 472 -0.32 8.66 -0.42
C CYS A 472 -0.46 9.84 0.54
N GLY A 473 -0.60 11.06 0.01
CA GLY A 473 -0.81 12.27 0.79
C GLY A 473 -2.04 12.20 1.69
N ILE A 474 -3.19 11.74 1.16
CA ILE A 474 -4.47 11.59 1.88
C ILE A 474 -4.36 10.59 3.05
N VAL A 475 -3.66 9.47 2.87
CA VAL A 475 -3.47 8.50 3.95
C VAL A 475 -2.55 9.09 5.03
N LEU A 476 -1.44 9.72 4.62
CA LEU A 476 -0.46 10.29 5.55
C LEU A 476 -1.03 11.46 6.35
N SER A 477 -1.89 12.29 5.76
CA SER A 477 -2.59 13.38 6.47
C SER A 477 -3.56 12.86 7.53
N GLY A 478 -4.02 11.61 7.45
CA GLY A 478 -4.77 10.93 8.51
C GLY A 478 -3.90 10.52 9.71
N SER A 479 -2.61 10.25 9.49
CA SER A 479 -1.64 9.79 10.50
C SER A 479 -1.01 10.92 11.33
N ASP A 480 -0.09 10.62 12.26
CA ASP A 480 0.67 11.65 12.99
C ASP A 480 1.74 12.36 12.12
N LEU A 481 1.97 11.92 10.87
CA LEU A 481 2.96 12.47 9.94
C LEU A 481 2.41 13.66 9.13
N LYS A 482 1.96 14.70 9.84
CA LYS A 482 1.28 15.86 9.23
C LYS A 482 2.18 16.69 8.30
N PHE A 483 3.48 16.78 8.56
CA PHE A 483 4.40 17.52 7.69
C PHE A 483 4.61 16.80 6.35
N ASP A 484 4.78 15.47 6.38
CA ASP A 484 5.02 14.68 5.18
C ASP A 484 3.88 14.83 4.17
N CYS A 485 2.62 14.82 4.64
CA CYS A 485 1.46 14.94 3.73
C CYS A 485 1.48 16.24 2.91
N LEU A 486 1.93 17.36 3.47
CA LEU A 486 2.04 18.63 2.76
C LEU A 486 3.06 18.55 1.63
N MET A 487 4.16 17.83 1.83
CA MET A 487 5.16 17.60 0.78
C MET A 487 4.60 16.76 -0.38
N TRP A 488 3.78 15.76 -0.08
CA TRP A 488 3.10 14.94 -1.09
C TRP A 488 2.12 15.76 -1.93
N PHE A 489 1.31 16.60 -1.29
CA PHE A 489 0.38 17.49 -1.98
C PHE A 489 1.11 18.58 -2.78
N GLU A 490 2.23 19.09 -2.28
CA GLU A 490 3.05 20.06 -3.01
C GLU A 490 3.66 19.44 -4.28
N LYS A 491 4.17 18.20 -4.20
CA LYS A 491 4.62 17.45 -5.38
C LYS A 491 3.49 17.25 -6.39
N ALA A 492 2.31 16.81 -5.92
CA ALA A 492 1.13 16.66 -6.77
C ALA A 492 0.73 17.99 -7.46
N ARG A 493 0.82 19.11 -6.74
CA ARG A 493 0.55 20.46 -7.25
C ARG A 493 1.55 20.90 -8.31
N VAL A 494 2.84 20.77 -8.06
CA VAL A 494 3.87 21.12 -9.04
C VAL A 494 3.69 20.30 -10.32
N MET A 495 3.50 18.99 -10.18
CA MET A 495 3.25 18.10 -11.32
C MET A 495 1.97 18.46 -12.08
N SER A 496 0.90 18.87 -11.37
CA SER A 496 -0.36 19.22 -12.01
C SER A 496 -0.28 20.51 -12.82
N PHE A 497 0.52 21.47 -12.40
CA PHE A 497 0.83 22.66 -13.20
C PHE A 497 1.75 22.35 -14.39
N ILE A 498 2.74 21.47 -14.22
CA ILE A 498 3.60 21.03 -15.34
C ILE A 498 2.78 20.37 -16.45
N LEU A 499 1.79 19.54 -16.08
CA LEU A 499 0.88 18.89 -17.01
C LEU A 499 -0.33 19.76 -17.41
N GLU A 500 -0.39 21.02 -16.96
CA GLU A 500 -1.47 21.97 -17.22
C GLU A 500 -2.89 21.42 -16.94
N LEU A 501 -3.07 20.64 -15.86
CA LEU A 501 -4.38 20.11 -15.50
C LEU A 501 -5.40 21.20 -15.12
N ASN A 502 -4.94 22.42 -14.88
CA ASN A 502 -5.76 23.57 -14.52
C ASN A 502 -6.42 24.26 -15.74
N ARG A 503 -6.14 23.77 -16.95
CA ARG A 503 -6.68 24.30 -18.20
C ARG A 503 -7.41 23.21 -18.95
N GLU A 504 -8.54 23.58 -19.54
CA GLU A 504 -9.19 22.71 -20.51
C GLU A 504 -8.30 22.60 -21.75
N VAL A 505 -7.97 21.36 -22.11
CA VAL A 505 -7.24 21.07 -23.35
C VAL A 505 -8.27 20.75 -24.41
N ASP A 506 -8.50 21.69 -25.31
CA ASP A 506 -9.15 21.40 -26.58
C ASP A 506 -8.10 20.76 -27.49
N ASP A 507 -7.93 19.45 -27.38
CA ASP A 507 -7.26 18.71 -28.43
C ASP A 507 -8.09 18.92 -29.69
N HIS A 508 -7.62 19.79 -30.59
CA HIS A 508 -8.07 19.81 -31.96
C HIS A 508 -7.70 18.46 -32.57
N LEU A 509 -8.49 17.42 -32.29
CA LEU A 509 -8.65 16.30 -33.20
C LEU A 509 -9.03 16.97 -34.50
N SER A 510 -8.05 17.05 -35.40
CA SER A 510 -8.24 17.54 -36.75
C SER A 510 -9.48 16.85 -37.28
N ALA A 511 -10.57 17.61 -37.36
CA ALA A 511 -11.71 17.28 -38.18
C ALA A 511 -11.19 17.31 -39.63
N GLN A 512 -10.43 16.29 -40.01
CA GLN A 512 -10.40 15.88 -41.40
C GLN A 512 -11.80 15.32 -41.65
N GLU A 513 -12.64 16.21 -42.22
CA GLU A 513 -13.95 15.88 -42.75
C GLU A 513 -13.84 14.56 -43.54
N GLY A 514 -14.41 13.48 -43.02
CA GLY A 514 -14.56 12.23 -43.76
C GLY A 514 -14.22 10.92 -43.05
N VAL A 515 -13.59 10.91 -41.87
CA VAL A 515 -13.35 9.65 -41.13
C VAL A 515 -14.37 9.50 -40.01
N SER A 516 -15.26 8.51 -40.13
CA SER A 516 -16.14 8.06 -39.03
C SER A 516 -15.26 7.64 -37.86
N GLN A 517 -15.13 8.49 -36.84
CA GLN A 517 -14.40 8.15 -35.62
C GLN A 517 -15.07 6.96 -34.94
N ASN A 518 -14.27 5.99 -34.50
CA ASN A 518 -14.78 4.87 -33.73
C ASN A 518 -15.22 5.37 -32.34
N LEU A 519 -16.43 5.04 -31.91
CA LEU A 519 -16.99 5.38 -30.58
C LEU A 519 -15.99 5.10 -29.43
N ARG A 520 -15.15 4.08 -29.56
CA ARG A 520 -14.12 3.71 -28.58
C ARG A 520 -13.01 4.76 -28.41
N GLU A 521 -12.53 5.35 -29.50
CA GLU A 521 -11.50 6.39 -29.45
C GLU A 521 -12.05 7.66 -28.79
N MET A 522 -13.31 8.00 -29.10
CA MET A 522 -14.02 9.11 -28.46
C MET A 522 -14.20 8.88 -26.95
N ILE A 523 -14.60 7.66 -26.53
CA ILE A 523 -14.70 7.29 -25.11
C ILE A 523 -13.34 7.43 -24.43
N SER A 524 -12.28 6.85 -25.00
CA SER A 524 -10.94 6.91 -24.42
C SER A 524 -10.40 8.33 -24.33
N HIS A 525 -10.71 9.19 -25.31
CA HIS A 525 -10.33 10.59 -25.31
C HIS A 525 -11.05 11.37 -24.21
N GLU A 526 -12.38 11.29 -24.13
CA GLU A 526 -13.15 11.98 -23.10
C GLU A 526 -12.88 11.43 -21.69
N GLU A 527 -12.57 10.13 -21.58
CA GLU A 527 -12.10 9.52 -20.33
C GLU A 527 -10.82 10.20 -19.82
N ARG A 528 -9.80 10.39 -20.66
CA ARG A 528 -8.57 11.07 -20.25
C ARG A 528 -8.83 12.53 -19.84
N LYS A 529 -9.70 13.24 -20.55
CA LYS A 529 -10.06 14.63 -20.21
C LYS A 529 -10.80 14.68 -18.87
N GLU A 530 -11.72 13.76 -18.63
CA GLU A 530 -12.46 13.69 -17.38
C GLU A 530 -11.58 13.32 -16.18
N GLU A 531 -10.66 12.36 -16.35
CA GLU A 531 -9.65 12.03 -15.33
C GLU A 531 -8.83 13.27 -14.96
N ARG A 532 -8.40 14.07 -15.95
CA ARG A 532 -7.68 15.33 -15.71
C ARG A 532 -8.52 16.32 -14.90
N ARG A 533 -9.78 16.54 -15.28
CA ARG A 533 -10.71 17.44 -14.55
C ARG A 533 -10.87 16.99 -13.11
N ARG A 534 -11.17 15.70 -12.90
CA ARG A 534 -11.41 15.12 -11.56
C ARG A 534 -10.16 15.18 -10.68
N THR A 535 -8.97 14.92 -11.23
CA THR A 535 -7.71 15.08 -10.51
C THR A 535 -7.47 16.53 -10.10
N TRP A 536 -7.66 17.49 -11.01
CA TRP A 536 -7.51 18.92 -10.69
C TRP A 536 -8.48 19.37 -9.59
N TRP A 537 -9.75 19.05 -9.73
CA TRP A 537 -10.77 19.47 -8.77
C TRP A 537 -10.65 18.79 -7.41
N LEU A 538 -10.15 17.55 -7.34
CA LEU A 538 -9.81 16.92 -6.07
C LEU A 538 -8.63 17.63 -5.41
N LEU A 539 -7.58 17.96 -6.18
CA LEU A 539 -6.42 18.70 -5.66
C LEU A 539 -6.82 20.10 -5.17
N TYR A 540 -7.67 20.79 -5.92
CA TYR A 540 -8.26 22.08 -5.54
C TYR A 540 -9.01 21.99 -4.21
N ALA A 541 -9.91 21.00 -4.05
CA ALA A 541 -10.65 20.81 -2.81
C ALA A 541 -9.73 20.49 -1.62
N MET A 542 -8.71 19.66 -1.85
CA MET A 542 -7.72 19.32 -0.83
C MET A 542 -6.84 20.51 -0.43
N ASP A 543 -6.48 21.41 -1.35
CA ASP A 543 -5.74 22.65 -1.03
C ASP A 543 -6.48 23.49 0.02
N ARG A 544 -7.79 23.73 -0.16
CA ARG A 544 -8.61 24.47 0.83
C ARG A 544 -8.79 23.71 2.14
N HIS A 545 -9.05 22.41 2.06
CA HIS A 545 -9.20 21.58 3.25
C HIS A 545 -7.92 21.58 4.11
N LEU A 546 -6.75 21.40 3.50
CA LEU A 546 -5.47 21.39 4.20
C LEU A 546 -5.06 22.79 4.67
N ALA A 547 -5.38 23.84 3.92
CA ALA A 547 -5.20 25.22 4.35
C ALA A 547 -5.96 25.54 5.65
N LEU A 548 -7.21 25.07 5.77
CA LEU A 548 -7.94 25.11 7.04
C LEU A 548 -7.25 24.23 8.09
N CYS A 549 -6.87 22.98 7.79
CA CYS A 549 -6.27 22.09 8.78
C CYS A 549 -4.97 22.63 9.39
N TYR A 550 -4.13 23.29 8.60
CA TYR A 550 -2.77 23.69 9.01
C TYR A 550 -2.56 25.20 9.09
N ASN A 551 -3.63 25.99 8.98
CA ASN A 551 -3.57 27.46 9.03
C ASN A 551 -2.58 28.05 8.00
N VAL A 552 -2.56 27.52 6.78
CA VAL A 552 -1.66 27.98 5.71
C VAL A 552 -2.41 28.73 4.59
N PRO A 553 -1.77 29.63 3.84
CA PRO A 553 -2.38 30.28 2.67
C PRO A 553 -2.67 29.29 1.53
N LEU A 554 -3.66 29.61 0.70
CA LEU A 554 -4.03 28.84 -0.50
C LEU A 554 -2.88 28.79 -1.51
N GLN A 555 -2.65 27.62 -2.10
CA GLN A 555 -1.64 27.45 -3.16
C GLN A 555 -2.26 27.38 -4.56
N ILE A 556 -3.56 27.09 -4.65
CA ILE A 556 -4.31 27.08 -5.92
C ILE A 556 -5.30 28.24 -5.88
N LEU A 557 -5.21 29.18 -6.81
CA LEU A 557 -6.15 30.32 -6.89
C LEU A 557 -7.25 30.05 -7.91
N ASP A 558 -8.45 30.58 -7.67
CA ASP A 558 -9.61 30.43 -8.56
C ASP A 558 -9.34 30.95 -9.97
N THR A 559 -8.54 32.02 -10.08
CA THR A 559 -8.09 32.59 -11.35
C THR A 559 -7.26 31.62 -12.21
N ARG A 560 -6.71 30.56 -11.60
CA ARG A 560 -5.96 29.50 -12.29
C ARG A 560 -6.85 28.37 -12.79
N CYS A 561 -8.12 28.30 -12.37
CA CYS A 561 -9.06 27.25 -12.74
C CYS A 561 -9.75 27.56 -14.08
N GLN A 562 -9.01 27.40 -15.18
CA GLN A 562 -9.50 27.57 -16.55
C GLN A 562 -9.98 26.24 -17.15
N ILE A 563 -10.79 25.50 -16.40
CA ILE A 563 -11.19 24.13 -16.72
C ILE A 563 -12.67 23.90 -16.45
N TYR A 564 -13.30 22.96 -17.17
CA TYR A 564 -14.70 22.58 -16.91
C TYR A 564 -14.86 21.81 -15.60
N GLN A 565 -16.06 21.90 -15.03
CA GLN A 565 -16.45 21.10 -13.88
C GLN A 565 -16.54 19.60 -14.22
N PRO A 566 -16.34 18.70 -13.23
CA PRO A 566 -16.49 17.26 -13.42
C PRO A 566 -17.91 16.87 -13.83
N LEU A 567 -18.07 15.71 -14.45
CA LEU A 567 -19.39 15.10 -14.63
C LEU A 567 -19.96 14.72 -13.26
N GLU A 568 -21.27 14.61 -13.21
CA GLU A 568 -21.93 13.80 -12.20
C GLU A 568 -21.43 12.35 -12.26
N ASP A 569 -21.29 11.71 -11.11
CA ASP A 569 -20.69 10.38 -11.00
C ASP A 569 -21.49 9.30 -11.74
N GLU A 570 -22.82 9.43 -11.82
CA GLU A 570 -23.66 8.53 -12.61
C GLU A 570 -23.36 8.60 -14.11
N LYS A 571 -23.23 9.83 -14.64
CA LYS A 571 -22.86 10.07 -16.03
C LYS A 571 -21.43 9.63 -16.32
N TRP A 572 -20.52 9.80 -15.37
CA TRP A 572 -19.14 9.35 -15.49
C TRP A 572 -19.02 7.83 -15.50
N ARG A 573 -19.73 7.14 -14.60
CA ARG A 573 -19.79 5.67 -14.58
C ARG A 573 -20.32 5.14 -15.90
N ASN A 574 -21.43 5.69 -16.38
CA ASN A 574 -22.11 5.29 -17.61
C ASN A 574 -21.73 6.15 -18.82
N LEU A 575 -20.44 6.47 -18.98
CA LEU A 575 -19.97 7.40 -20.02
C LEU A 575 -20.36 6.94 -21.43
N GLU A 576 -20.33 5.63 -21.68
CA GLU A 576 -20.67 4.99 -22.95
C GLU A 576 -22.10 5.32 -23.40
N LEU A 577 -23.06 5.38 -22.46
CA LEU A 577 -24.45 5.70 -22.77
C LEU A 577 -24.61 7.16 -23.19
N HIS A 578 -23.85 8.06 -22.56
CA HIS A 578 -23.98 9.52 -22.74
C HIS A 578 -23.20 10.07 -23.93
N LEU A 579 -22.24 9.30 -24.46
CA LEU A 579 -21.48 9.65 -25.68
C LEU A 579 -22.10 9.07 -26.96
N SER A 580 -23.16 8.25 -26.85
CA SER A 580 -23.84 7.63 -27.98
C SER A 580 -24.48 8.64 -28.96
N ASP A 581 -24.81 9.85 -28.49
CA ASP A 581 -25.33 10.97 -29.29
C ASP A 581 -24.23 11.83 -29.98
N ALA A 582 -22.97 11.35 -29.99
CA ALA A 582 -21.82 11.99 -30.64
C ALA A 582 -21.48 13.43 -30.17
N ARG A 583 -21.86 13.81 -28.95
CA ARG A 583 -21.50 15.08 -28.34
C ARG A 583 -21.06 14.90 -26.88
N SER A 584 -19.95 15.55 -26.50
CA SER A 584 -19.54 15.62 -25.09
C SER A 584 -20.64 16.27 -24.24
N PRO A 585 -20.91 15.76 -23.02
CA PRO A 585 -21.88 16.38 -22.12
C PRO A 585 -21.48 17.81 -21.75
N ARG A 586 -22.45 18.73 -21.76
CA ARG A 586 -22.24 20.13 -21.36
C ARG A 586 -21.90 20.22 -19.87
N ARG A 587 -20.94 21.08 -19.52
CA ARG A 587 -20.55 21.38 -18.14
C ARG A 587 -20.40 22.88 -17.95
N PRO A 588 -20.64 23.39 -16.74
CA PRO A 588 -20.22 24.74 -16.38
C PRO A 588 -18.69 24.85 -16.39
N PHE A 589 -18.19 26.05 -16.66
CA PHE A 589 -16.77 26.37 -16.69
C PHE A 589 -16.36 27.09 -15.40
N GLY A 590 -15.21 26.71 -14.82
CA GLY A 590 -14.69 27.32 -13.60
C GLY A 590 -15.28 26.74 -12.30
N PRO A 591 -14.93 27.33 -11.14
CA PRO A 591 -15.33 26.82 -9.82
C PRO A 591 -16.86 26.76 -9.64
N PRO A 592 -17.40 25.68 -9.05
CA PRO A 592 -18.85 25.57 -8.82
C PRO A 592 -19.32 26.43 -7.64
N SER A 593 -20.49 27.05 -7.80
CA SER A 593 -21.09 27.92 -6.77
C SER A 593 -22.37 27.34 -6.14
N THR A 594 -22.77 26.12 -6.52
CA THR A 594 -24.03 25.50 -6.09
C THR A 594 -23.84 24.02 -5.84
N ILE A 595 -24.53 23.48 -4.84
CA ILE A 595 -24.61 22.05 -4.59
C ILE A 595 -25.57 21.44 -5.61
N SER A 596 -25.09 20.46 -6.38
CA SER A 596 -25.78 19.92 -7.55
C SER A 596 -25.90 18.39 -7.56
N GLY A 597 -25.34 17.67 -6.58
CA GLY A 597 -25.39 16.22 -6.56
C GLY A 597 -24.82 15.60 -5.29
N THR A 598 -24.92 14.28 -5.18
CA THR A 598 -24.52 13.50 -4.00
C THR A 598 -23.04 13.13 -3.96
N SER A 599 -22.30 13.33 -5.05
CA SER A 599 -20.87 12.99 -5.11
C SER A 599 -20.00 14.03 -4.42
N PHE A 600 -18.74 13.67 -4.14
CA PHE A 600 -17.72 14.59 -3.65
C PHE A 600 -17.67 15.91 -4.45
N PHE A 601 -17.69 15.83 -5.78
CA PHE A 601 -17.69 17.02 -6.64
C PHE A 601 -19.03 17.77 -6.66
N GLY A 602 -20.15 17.08 -6.38
CA GLY A 602 -21.49 17.65 -6.40
C GLY A 602 -21.86 18.45 -5.15
N PHE A 603 -21.42 18.05 -3.96
CA PHE A 603 -21.76 18.75 -2.71
C PHE A 603 -20.56 19.35 -1.98
N PHE A 604 -19.40 18.66 -1.95
CA PHE A 604 -18.26 19.10 -1.15
C PHE A 604 -17.43 20.17 -1.87
N LEU A 605 -17.20 20.01 -3.18
CA LEU A 605 -16.41 20.97 -3.98
C LEU A 605 -16.97 22.41 -3.94
N PRO A 606 -18.29 22.67 -4.08
CA PRO A 606 -18.85 24.03 -3.93
C PRO A 606 -18.58 24.65 -2.55
N CYS A 607 -18.66 23.85 -1.48
CA CYS A 607 -18.29 24.30 -0.13
C CYS A 607 -16.81 24.68 -0.04
N MET A 608 -15.92 23.97 -0.75
CA MET A 608 -14.49 24.28 -0.78
C MET A 608 -14.17 25.57 -1.56
N VAL A 609 -15.02 25.99 -2.50
CA VAL A 609 -14.90 27.31 -3.14
C VAL A 609 -15.11 28.41 -2.11
N VAL A 610 -16.22 28.36 -1.37
CA VAL A 610 -16.52 29.36 -0.33
C VAL A 610 -15.51 29.31 0.82
N LEU A 611 -15.01 28.12 1.17
CA LEU A 611 -13.92 28.00 2.16
C LEU A 611 -12.65 28.75 1.70
N GLY A 612 -12.37 28.78 0.39
CA GLY A 612 -11.27 29.55 -0.17
C GLY A 612 -11.38 31.05 0.16
N ASP A 613 -12.55 31.64 -0.09
CA ASP A 613 -12.82 33.05 0.24
C ASP A 613 -12.65 33.32 1.74
N ILE A 614 -13.11 32.40 2.59
CA ILE A 614 -12.99 32.52 4.05
C ILE A 614 -11.51 32.43 4.48
N ILE A 615 -10.71 31.53 3.89
CA ILE A 615 -9.27 31.42 4.15
C ILE A 615 -8.54 32.70 3.77
N GLU A 616 -8.86 33.28 2.60
CA GLU A 616 -8.26 34.54 2.16
C GLU A 616 -8.59 35.69 3.13
N LEU A 617 -9.86 35.81 3.54
CA LEU A 617 -10.27 36.80 4.54
C LEU A 617 -9.57 36.60 5.89
N HIS A 618 -9.42 35.35 6.35
CA HIS A 618 -8.71 35.01 7.58
C HIS A 618 -7.25 35.48 7.54
N HIS A 619 -6.51 35.13 6.50
CA HIS A 619 -5.11 35.56 6.35
C HIS A 619 -4.97 37.06 6.11
N LEU A 620 -5.95 37.70 5.49
CA LEU A 620 -6.00 39.15 5.35
C LEU A 620 -6.18 39.83 6.72
N ARG A 621 -7.04 39.30 7.59
CA ARG A 621 -7.24 39.79 8.97
C ARG A 621 -5.98 39.59 9.83
N LEU A 622 -5.26 38.48 9.66
CA LEU A 622 -4.01 38.21 10.37
C LEU A 622 -2.83 39.06 9.88
N ASN A 623 -2.92 39.62 8.68
CA ASN A 623 -1.84 40.45 8.14
C ASN A 623 -1.76 41.79 8.88
N PRO A 624 -0.64 42.12 9.56
CA PRO A 624 -0.53 43.34 10.36
C PRO A 624 -0.70 44.65 9.57
N ARG A 625 -0.54 44.60 8.24
CA ARG A 625 -0.74 45.77 7.37
C ARG A 625 -2.20 46.01 7.01
N TYR A 626 -3.04 44.97 7.03
CA TYR A 626 -4.43 45.02 6.60
C TYR A 626 -5.42 44.81 7.74
N SER A 627 -4.94 44.50 8.95
CA SER A 627 -5.76 44.26 10.14
C SER A 627 -6.65 45.44 10.56
N SER A 628 -6.35 46.66 10.11
CA SER A 628 -7.13 47.88 10.36
C SER A 628 -8.08 48.26 9.22
N LEU A 629 -8.06 47.53 8.10
CA LEU A 629 -8.98 47.78 6.98
C LEU A 629 -10.36 47.20 7.27
N ASP A 630 -11.38 47.91 6.81
CA ASP A 630 -12.75 47.42 6.82
C ASP A 630 -12.94 46.38 5.70
N ASN A 631 -13.43 45.21 6.09
CA ASN A 631 -13.62 44.05 5.21
C ASN A 631 -15.10 43.79 4.91
N GLU A 632 -16.01 44.73 5.23
CA GLU A 632 -17.46 44.56 5.08
C GLU A 632 -17.87 44.11 3.66
N SER A 633 -17.22 44.64 2.62
CA SER A 633 -17.53 44.24 1.23
C SER A 633 -17.12 42.80 0.92
N PHE A 634 -15.99 42.33 1.49
CA PHE A 634 -15.55 40.94 1.36
C PHE A 634 -16.51 40.01 2.13
N GLU A 635 -16.86 40.39 3.36
CA GLU A 635 -17.81 39.65 4.20
C GLU A 635 -19.17 39.48 3.50
N LYS A 636 -19.69 40.51 2.82
CA LYS A 636 -20.92 40.44 2.02
C LYS A 636 -20.83 39.48 0.83
N LEU A 637 -19.66 39.34 0.20
CA LEU A 637 -19.46 38.37 -0.89
C LEU A 637 -19.55 36.93 -0.35
N ILE A 638 -18.88 36.66 0.78
CA ILE A 638 -18.97 35.37 1.46
C ILE A 638 -20.42 35.09 1.89
N GLU A 639 -21.11 36.08 2.46
CA GLU A 639 -22.51 35.95 2.87
C GLU A 639 -23.41 35.57 1.67
N SER A 640 -23.26 36.24 0.53
CA SER A 640 -24.00 35.93 -0.69
C SER A 640 -23.70 34.52 -1.19
N ALA A 641 -22.43 34.07 -1.12
CA ALA A 641 -22.05 32.73 -1.53
C ALA A 641 -22.64 31.65 -0.61
N LEU A 642 -22.63 31.87 0.72
CA LEU A 642 -23.27 30.99 1.70
C LEU A 642 -24.79 30.90 1.47
N GLN A 643 -25.46 32.03 1.22
CA GLN A 643 -26.90 32.05 0.90
C GLN A 643 -27.21 31.29 -0.39
N GLN A 644 -26.34 31.38 -1.40
CA GLN A 644 -26.46 30.61 -2.63
C GLN A 644 -26.33 29.10 -2.37
N LEU A 645 -25.40 28.67 -1.51
CA LEU A 645 -25.28 27.27 -1.11
C LEU A 645 -26.54 26.79 -0.38
N VAL A 646 -27.04 27.52 0.62
CA VAL A 646 -28.28 27.19 1.34
C VAL A 646 -29.46 27.05 0.38
N SER A 647 -29.59 27.98 -0.56
CA SER A 647 -30.65 27.95 -1.59
C SER A 647 -30.53 26.70 -2.46
N SER A 648 -29.30 26.36 -2.88
CA SER A 648 -29.05 25.15 -3.69
C SER A 648 -29.35 23.85 -2.94
N ILE A 649 -29.07 23.76 -1.63
CA ILE A 649 -29.45 22.61 -0.79
C ILE A 649 -30.97 22.45 -0.74
N THR A 650 -31.69 23.56 -0.57
CA THR A 650 -33.16 23.56 -0.51
C THR A 650 -33.78 23.14 -1.85
N CYS A 651 -33.23 23.61 -2.97
CA CYS A 651 -33.66 23.17 -4.30
C CYS A 651 -33.34 21.69 -4.55
N PHE A 652 -32.16 21.23 -4.12
CA PHE A 652 -31.72 19.85 -4.26
C PHE A 652 -32.62 18.88 -3.48
N SER A 653 -32.99 19.21 -2.25
CA SER A 653 -33.90 18.39 -1.44
C SER A 653 -35.35 18.42 -1.95
N ALA A 654 -35.84 19.57 -2.42
CA ALA A 654 -37.21 19.73 -2.94
C ALA A 654 -37.43 19.08 -4.32
N GLY A 655 -36.43 19.14 -5.21
CA GLY A 655 -36.49 18.52 -6.54
C GLY A 655 -36.72 17.01 -6.48
N ASN A 656 -36.27 16.36 -5.41
CA ASN A 656 -36.49 14.93 -5.16
C ASN A 656 -37.90 14.62 -4.65
N GLN A 657 -38.50 15.49 -3.83
CA GLN A 657 -39.88 15.32 -3.32
C GLN A 657 -40.95 15.47 -4.42
N ALA A 658 -40.67 16.21 -5.50
CA ALA A 658 -41.60 16.40 -6.62
C ALA A 658 -41.66 15.19 -7.58
N ILE A 659 -40.60 14.38 -7.66
CA ILE A 659 -40.54 13.17 -8.49
C ILE A 659 -41.36 12.02 -7.84
N ASP A 660 -41.60 12.10 -6.53
CA ASP A 660 -42.28 11.08 -5.72
C ASP A 660 -43.80 10.93 -6.02
N VAL A 661 -44.40 11.84 -6.80
CA VAL A 661 -45.86 11.87 -7.03
C VAL A 661 -46.30 11.28 -8.38
N THR A 662 -45.41 11.06 -9.36
CA THR A 662 -45.85 10.88 -10.77
C THR A 662 -45.64 9.54 -11.48
N GLU A 663 -44.89 8.54 -11.01
CA GLU A 663 -44.77 7.26 -11.76
C GLU A 663 -44.67 5.99 -10.91
N ALA A 664 -45.72 5.15 -10.99
CA ALA A 664 -45.77 3.79 -10.45
C ALA A 664 -45.20 2.78 -11.46
N SER A 665 -44.01 2.24 -11.20
CA SER A 665 -43.38 1.12 -11.92
C SER A 665 -42.40 0.36 -11.00
N PRO A 666 -42.03 -0.90 -11.29
CA PRO A 666 -41.58 -1.90 -10.32
C PRO A 666 -40.09 -1.77 -9.92
N VAL A 667 -39.63 -0.55 -9.62
CA VAL A 667 -38.29 -0.21 -9.13
C VAL A 667 -38.40 0.31 -7.69
N LEU A 668 -38.78 -0.56 -6.75
CA LEU A 668 -39.02 -0.16 -5.34
C LEU A 668 -37.78 -0.29 -4.45
N LEU A 669 -36.80 -1.13 -4.82
CA LEU A 669 -35.59 -1.38 -4.01
C LEU A 669 -34.45 -0.37 -4.26
N ASN A 670 -34.30 0.19 -5.48
CA ASN A 670 -33.29 1.24 -5.77
C ASN A 670 -33.71 2.63 -5.26
N LYS A 671 -35.02 2.90 -5.13
CA LYS A 671 -35.52 4.25 -4.80
C LYS A 671 -35.35 4.63 -3.33
N GLN A 672 -35.40 3.66 -2.41
CA GLN A 672 -35.23 3.93 -0.97
C GLN A 672 -33.78 4.26 -0.59
N SER A 673 -32.80 3.65 -1.25
CA SER A 673 -31.38 3.91 -1.02
C SER A 673 -30.93 5.26 -1.56
N ASP A 674 -31.39 5.66 -2.74
CA ASP A 674 -31.14 7.01 -3.28
C ASP A 674 -31.70 8.10 -2.35
N SER A 675 -32.88 7.88 -1.76
CA SER A 675 -33.46 8.79 -0.77
C SER A 675 -32.59 8.93 0.49
N ASN A 676 -32.00 7.85 0.98
CA ASN A 676 -31.13 7.88 2.18
C ASN A 676 -29.82 8.62 1.91
N VAL A 677 -29.19 8.42 0.75
CA VAL A 677 -27.97 9.16 0.36
C VAL A 677 -28.26 10.65 0.23
N ILE A 678 -29.39 11.02 -0.38
CA ILE A 678 -29.80 12.43 -0.53
C ILE A 678 -30.05 13.07 0.85
N GLN A 679 -30.70 12.35 1.77
CA GLN A 679 -30.90 12.83 3.14
C GLN A 679 -29.55 13.05 3.86
N ALA A 680 -28.63 12.08 3.77
CA ALA A 680 -27.29 12.21 4.33
C ALA A 680 -26.56 13.42 3.73
N VAL A 681 -26.46 13.52 2.40
CA VAL A 681 -25.80 14.65 1.72
C VAL A 681 -26.43 15.98 2.10
N THR A 682 -27.75 16.05 2.27
CA THR A 682 -28.45 17.26 2.71
C THR A 682 -28.03 17.65 4.13
N ALA A 683 -28.00 16.70 5.07
CA ALA A 683 -27.57 16.94 6.45
C ALA A 683 -26.09 17.37 6.51
N TYR A 684 -25.21 16.65 5.82
CA TYR A 684 -23.79 16.96 5.72
C TYR A 684 -23.52 18.33 5.07
N SER A 685 -24.23 18.66 3.99
CA SER A 685 -24.10 19.96 3.32
C SER A 685 -24.58 21.09 4.21
N THR A 686 -25.72 20.89 4.89
CA THR A 686 -26.26 21.88 5.84
C THR A 686 -25.28 22.11 6.99
N PHE A 687 -24.72 21.05 7.54
CA PHE A 687 -23.68 21.15 8.55
C PHE A 687 -22.47 21.94 8.05
N LEU A 688 -21.89 21.56 6.90
CA LEU A 688 -20.72 22.22 6.32
C LEU A 688 -20.97 23.72 6.09
N VAL A 689 -22.10 24.10 5.48
CA VAL A 689 -22.42 25.52 5.22
C VAL A 689 -22.51 26.31 6.52
N ASN A 690 -23.09 25.74 7.58
CA ASN A 690 -23.12 26.39 8.89
C ASN A 690 -21.73 26.49 9.53
N VAL A 691 -20.87 25.48 9.36
CA VAL A 691 -19.46 25.56 9.81
C VAL A 691 -18.70 26.64 9.04
N LEU A 692 -18.90 26.77 7.74
CA LEU A 692 -18.29 27.84 6.93
C LEU A 692 -18.76 29.22 7.42
N ALA A 693 -20.05 29.37 7.75
CA ALA A 693 -20.55 30.60 8.35
C ALA A 693 -19.89 30.88 9.72
N ILE A 694 -19.73 29.86 10.58
CA ILE A 694 -18.98 29.97 11.84
C ILE A 694 -17.55 30.45 11.58
N LEU A 695 -16.85 29.91 10.58
CA LEU A 695 -15.48 30.30 10.23
C LEU A 695 -15.38 31.71 9.63
N ALA A 696 -16.43 32.20 8.96
CA ALA A 696 -16.45 33.55 8.39
C ALA A 696 -16.63 34.64 9.46
N TYR A 697 -17.55 34.40 10.40
CA TYR A 697 -17.94 35.39 11.42
C TYR A 697 -17.22 35.21 12.76
N GLY A 698 -16.80 33.99 13.09
CA GLY A 698 -16.04 33.66 14.30
C GLY A 698 -14.53 33.78 14.12
N GLU A 699 -13.81 33.74 15.23
CA GLU A 699 -12.36 33.53 15.22
C GLU A 699 -12.07 32.04 15.06
N TRP A 700 -11.02 31.69 14.32
CA TRP A 700 -10.64 30.28 14.10
C TRP A 700 -9.96 29.67 15.33
N ASP A 701 -9.35 30.51 16.17
CA ASP A 701 -8.62 30.08 17.36
C ASP A 701 -9.53 30.00 18.59
N VAL A 702 -9.76 28.79 19.10
CA VAL A 702 -10.64 28.55 20.25
C VAL A 702 -10.21 29.30 21.52
N ILE A 703 -8.91 29.53 21.73
CA ILE A 703 -8.42 30.28 22.89
C ILE A 703 -8.79 31.77 22.75
N ALA A 704 -8.64 32.34 21.55
CA ALA A 704 -9.14 33.69 21.26
C ALA A 704 -10.66 33.77 21.44
N MET A 705 -11.41 32.76 20.96
CA MET A 705 -12.86 32.67 21.16
C MET A 705 -13.27 32.55 22.62
N LEU A 706 -12.44 32.01 23.51
CA LEU A 706 -12.73 31.87 24.95
C LEU A 706 -12.24 33.07 25.78
N HIS A 707 -11.52 34.02 25.17
CA HIS A 707 -11.00 35.17 25.88
C HIS A 707 -12.13 36.04 26.48
N PRO A 708 -11.99 36.56 27.72
CA PRO A 708 -13.05 37.37 28.35
C PRO A 708 -13.46 38.61 27.56
N ASP A 709 -12.52 39.20 26.82
CA ASP A 709 -12.76 40.41 26.03
C ASP A 709 -13.37 40.16 24.64
N PHE A 710 -13.55 38.89 24.24
CA PHE A 710 -14.15 38.53 22.94
C PHE A 710 -15.50 39.22 22.71
N SER A 711 -16.38 39.21 23.72
CA SER A 711 -17.71 39.83 23.64
C SER A 711 -17.66 41.34 23.45
N LYS A 712 -16.60 42.01 23.94
CA LYS A 712 -16.41 43.47 23.79
C LYS A 712 -15.92 43.83 22.40
N LEU A 713 -15.11 42.97 21.78
CA LEU A 713 -14.48 43.19 20.48
C LEU A 713 -15.38 42.79 19.30
N HIS A 714 -16.31 41.84 19.51
CA HIS A 714 -17.04 41.18 18.43
C HIS A 714 -18.57 41.16 18.62
N GLY A 715 -19.15 42.15 19.33
CA GLY A 715 -20.55 42.13 19.79
C GLY A 715 -21.62 41.77 18.75
N THR A 716 -21.55 42.26 17.51
CA THR A 716 -22.47 41.88 16.41
C THR A 716 -22.20 40.50 15.83
N ARG A 717 -20.91 40.13 15.72
CA ARG A 717 -20.47 38.80 15.25
C ARG A 717 -20.80 37.69 16.24
N LEU A 718 -20.92 38.00 17.54
CA LEU A 718 -21.30 37.03 18.57
C LEU A 718 -22.74 36.49 18.35
N ALA A 719 -23.68 37.35 17.95
CA ALA A 719 -25.05 36.91 17.67
C ALA A 719 -25.12 35.97 16.44
N GLN A 720 -24.36 36.29 15.38
CA GLN A 720 -24.24 35.44 14.19
C GLN A 720 -23.58 34.11 14.55
N LEU A 721 -22.47 34.15 15.31
CA LEU A 721 -21.78 32.96 15.79
C LEU A 721 -22.73 32.05 16.57
N SER A 722 -23.51 32.58 17.51
CA SER A 722 -24.51 31.80 18.26
C SER A 722 -25.59 31.20 17.36
N HIS A 723 -26.09 31.96 16.39
CA HIS A 723 -27.10 31.49 15.43
C HIS A 723 -26.60 30.30 14.60
N TYR A 724 -25.45 30.44 13.93
CA TYR A 724 -24.89 29.37 13.10
C TYR A 724 -24.39 28.19 13.93
N THR A 725 -23.93 28.41 15.17
CA THR A 725 -23.60 27.33 16.11
C THR A 725 -24.82 26.48 16.46
N SER A 726 -25.98 27.12 16.66
CA SER A 726 -27.23 26.40 16.88
C SER A 726 -27.66 25.60 15.65
N LEU A 727 -27.56 26.19 14.45
CA LEU A 727 -27.91 25.50 13.21
C LEU A 727 -26.95 24.34 12.91
N ALA A 728 -25.64 24.52 13.13
CA ALA A 728 -24.66 23.45 13.01
C ALA A 728 -24.94 22.31 14.01
N SER A 729 -25.33 22.64 15.24
CA SER A 729 -25.70 21.62 16.24
C SER A 729 -26.92 20.81 15.81
N GLN A 730 -27.94 21.47 15.24
CA GLN A 730 -29.10 20.75 14.70
C GLN A 730 -28.72 19.87 13.51
N ALA A 731 -27.96 20.40 12.55
CA ALA A 731 -27.51 19.61 11.40
C ALA A 731 -26.65 18.40 11.82
N THR A 732 -25.86 18.51 12.89
CA THR A 732 -25.13 17.38 13.48
C THR A 732 -26.06 16.32 14.06
N GLU A 733 -27.19 16.71 14.68
CA GLU A 733 -28.21 15.75 15.11
C GLU A 733 -28.80 15.00 13.91
N ASP A 734 -29.14 15.73 12.84
CA ASP A 734 -29.67 15.15 11.60
C ASP A 734 -28.65 14.18 10.96
N ILE A 735 -27.34 14.51 11.00
CA ILE A 735 -26.26 13.59 10.58
C ILE A 735 -26.27 12.33 11.44
N LEU A 736 -26.33 12.43 12.77
CA LEU A 736 -26.32 11.27 13.65
C LEU A 736 -27.57 10.40 13.52
N GLU A 737 -28.68 10.94 13.02
CA GLU A 737 -29.91 10.19 12.73
C GLU A 737 -29.78 9.37 11.43
N CYS A 738 -29.17 9.92 10.38
CA CYS A 738 -29.04 9.24 9.08
C CYS A 738 -27.72 8.46 8.91
N ASP A 739 -26.65 8.85 9.61
CA ASP A 739 -25.31 8.26 9.58
C ASP A 739 -24.70 8.23 11.00
N PRO A 740 -25.18 7.32 11.88
CA PRO A 740 -24.76 7.28 13.29
C PRO A 740 -23.28 6.93 13.50
N GLU A 741 -22.66 6.25 12.53
CA GLU A 741 -21.26 5.82 12.56
C GLU A 741 -20.33 6.78 11.79
N LEU A 742 -20.86 7.85 11.18
CA LEU A 742 -20.11 8.85 10.40
C LEU A 742 -19.25 8.28 9.28
N THR A 743 -19.74 7.25 8.61
CA THR A 743 -19.00 6.53 7.57
C THR A 743 -19.17 7.16 6.19
N PHE A 744 -20.09 8.10 6.01
CA PHE A 744 -20.28 8.76 4.71
C PHE A 744 -19.07 9.61 4.30
N MET A 745 -18.48 10.37 5.24
CA MET A 745 -17.32 11.22 4.97
C MET A 745 -16.34 11.28 6.17
N PRO A 746 -15.91 10.14 6.73
CA PRO A 746 -15.20 10.09 8.02
C PRO A 746 -13.89 10.85 7.99
N TYR A 747 -13.17 10.81 6.87
CA TYR A 747 -11.84 11.42 6.74
C TYR A 747 -11.90 12.96 6.77
N LEU A 748 -12.78 13.58 5.97
CA LEU A 748 -12.82 15.05 5.83
C LEU A 748 -13.58 15.73 6.96
N LEU A 749 -14.60 15.06 7.52
CA LEU A 749 -15.55 15.67 8.45
C LEU A 749 -14.90 16.14 9.76
N GLY A 750 -13.83 15.46 10.19
CA GLY A 750 -13.22 15.64 11.50
C GLY A 750 -12.80 17.07 11.84
N ILE A 751 -12.24 17.81 10.88
CA ILE A 751 -11.84 19.21 11.10
C ILE A 751 -13.04 20.15 11.23
N TYR A 752 -14.11 19.89 10.48
CA TYR A 752 -15.32 20.73 10.51
C TYR A 752 -16.09 20.52 11.81
N ILE A 753 -16.16 19.26 12.30
CA ILE A 753 -16.67 18.97 13.65
C ILE A 753 -15.85 19.69 14.70
N LEU A 754 -14.52 19.68 14.60
CA LEU A 754 -13.66 20.37 15.54
C LEU A 754 -13.95 21.88 15.58
N GLN A 755 -14.01 22.52 14.43
CA GLN A 755 -14.24 23.96 14.31
C GLN A 755 -15.63 24.38 14.82
N ALA A 756 -16.68 23.63 14.47
CA ALA A 756 -18.01 23.88 15.03
C ALA A 756 -18.05 23.59 16.53
N GLY A 757 -17.33 22.58 17.01
CA GLY A 757 -17.21 22.25 18.43
C GLY A 757 -16.52 23.36 19.24
N TYR A 758 -15.53 24.06 18.67
CA TYR A 758 -14.94 25.25 19.28
C TYR A 758 -15.98 26.36 19.49
N ALA A 759 -16.84 26.59 18.50
CA ALA A 759 -17.93 27.56 18.61
C ALA A 759 -18.99 27.13 19.65
N VAL A 760 -19.38 25.85 19.69
CA VAL A 760 -20.28 25.30 20.71
C VAL A 760 -19.72 25.53 22.11
N LEU A 761 -18.43 25.23 22.31
CA LEU A 761 -17.75 25.44 23.58
C LEU A 761 -17.76 26.93 23.97
N ALA A 762 -17.41 27.82 23.04
CA ALA A 762 -17.35 29.26 23.29
C ALA A 762 -18.73 29.88 23.58
N VAL A 763 -19.79 29.42 22.92
CA VAL A 763 -21.16 29.88 23.17
C VAL A 763 -21.66 29.35 24.51
N ALA A 764 -21.40 28.08 24.83
CA ALA A 764 -21.88 27.46 26.07
C ALA A 764 -21.35 28.13 27.36
N GLU A 765 -20.11 28.64 27.35
CA GLU A 765 -19.54 29.34 28.52
C GLU A 765 -20.12 30.75 28.74
N ARG A 766 -20.84 31.28 27.74
CA ARG A 766 -21.38 32.65 27.77
C ARG A 766 -22.90 32.68 27.98
N THR A 767 -23.53 31.53 28.14
CA THR A 767 -24.98 31.43 28.37
C THR A 767 -25.30 31.61 29.85
N ASP A 768 -26.23 32.51 30.18
CA ASP A 768 -26.62 32.83 31.56
C ASP A 768 -27.36 31.70 32.29
N ASP A 769 -27.90 30.70 31.56
CA ASP A 769 -28.53 29.48 32.11
C ASP A 769 -27.79 28.20 31.65
N PRO A 770 -26.86 27.66 32.45
CA PRO A 770 -25.99 26.55 32.03
C PRO A 770 -26.60 25.15 32.19
N ALA A 771 -27.66 24.95 32.99
CA ALA A 771 -28.08 23.61 33.41
C ALA A 771 -29.20 22.97 32.56
N GLY A 772 -29.98 23.78 31.82
CA GLY A 772 -31.11 23.34 31.00
C GLY A 772 -31.16 23.90 29.56
N SER A 773 -30.12 24.61 29.11
CA SER A 773 -30.11 25.33 27.85
C SER A 773 -29.74 24.48 26.63
N ALA A 774 -30.14 24.95 25.45
CA ALA A 774 -29.75 24.42 24.14
C ALA A 774 -28.22 24.24 23.99
N SER A 775 -27.42 25.02 24.73
CA SER A 775 -25.96 24.91 24.76
C SER A 775 -25.45 23.59 25.36
N CYS A 776 -26.07 23.08 26.43
CA CYS A 776 -25.70 21.79 27.01
C CYS A 776 -26.05 20.62 26.07
N LYS A 777 -27.20 20.71 25.38
CA LYS A 777 -27.58 19.74 24.35
C LYS A 777 -26.56 19.74 23.20
N GLY A 778 -26.14 20.92 22.73
CA GLY A 778 -25.08 21.06 21.72
C GLY A 778 -23.77 20.39 22.15
N LEU A 779 -23.31 20.60 23.39
CA LEU A 779 -22.12 19.93 23.92
C LEU A 779 -22.27 18.40 23.92
N GLU A 780 -23.42 17.86 24.30
CA GLU A 780 -23.69 16.42 24.26
C GLU A 780 -23.67 15.87 22.83
N THR A 781 -24.33 16.55 21.89
CA THR A 781 -24.33 16.19 20.47
C THR A 781 -22.90 16.17 19.92
N PHE A 782 -22.08 17.17 20.22
CA PHE A 782 -20.68 17.20 19.75
C PHE A 782 -19.78 16.17 20.46
N ILE A 783 -20.07 15.81 21.70
CA ILE A 783 -19.38 14.67 22.36
C ILE A 783 -19.70 13.37 21.61
N ARG A 784 -20.98 13.12 21.30
CA ARG A 784 -21.44 11.92 20.57
C ARG A 784 -20.83 11.85 19.17
N VAL A 785 -20.87 12.94 18.40
CA VAL A 785 -20.33 12.94 17.03
C VAL A 785 -18.81 12.73 17.02
N HIS A 786 -18.07 13.29 17.99
CA HIS A 786 -16.65 13.00 18.14
C HIS A 786 -16.39 11.53 18.53
N GLU A 787 -17.25 10.91 19.32
CA GLU A 787 -17.13 9.48 19.66
C GLU A 787 -17.33 8.59 18.44
N SER A 788 -18.36 8.84 17.63
CA SER A 788 -18.55 8.15 16.34
C SER A 788 -17.36 8.38 15.41
N CYS A 789 -16.87 9.62 15.31
CA CYS A 789 -15.74 9.94 14.43
C CYS A 789 -14.46 9.21 14.85
N ILE A 790 -14.16 9.15 16.16
CA ILE A 790 -13.02 8.41 16.71
C ILE A 790 -13.16 6.90 16.49
N ALA A 791 -14.37 6.35 16.56
CA ALA A 791 -14.62 4.93 16.32
C ALA A 791 -14.32 4.55 14.86
N THR A 792 -14.59 5.45 13.91
CA THR A 792 -14.40 5.22 12.48
C THR A 792 -13.00 5.58 12.00
N LEU A 793 -12.41 6.69 12.47
CA LEU A 793 -11.04 7.11 12.22
C LEU A 793 -10.43 7.78 13.46
N ASP A 794 -9.62 7.03 14.22
CA ASP A 794 -9.00 7.54 15.45
C ASP A 794 -7.94 8.60 15.15
N THR A 795 -8.15 9.82 15.64
CA THR A 795 -7.18 10.91 15.56
C THR A 795 -6.91 11.52 16.94
N LYS A 796 -5.63 11.83 17.21
CA LYS A 796 -5.16 12.33 18.51
C LYS A 796 -5.86 13.64 18.93
N TYR A 797 -6.02 14.58 18.00
CA TYR A 797 -6.63 15.89 18.30
C TYR A 797 -8.11 15.75 18.69
N GLN A 798 -8.89 14.89 18.02
CA GLN A 798 -10.30 14.65 18.37
C GLN A 798 -10.44 14.02 19.76
N ARG A 799 -9.60 13.04 20.10
CA ARG A 799 -9.60 12.42 21.45
C ARG A 799 -9.35 13.45 22.54
N ASN A 800 -8.40 14.35 22.30
CA ASN A 800 -8.05 15.41 23.24
C ASN A 800 -9.18 16.43 23.36
N PHE A 801 -9.76 16.87 22.25
CA PHE A 801 -10.84 17.85 22.28
C PHE A 801 -12.13 17.30 22.91
N ARG A 802 -12.49 16.03 22.65
CA ARG A 802 -13.60 15.36 23.35
C ARG A 802 -13.45 15.41 24.88
N LYS A 803 -12.23 15.27 25.40
CA LYS A 803 -11.97 15.40 26.85
C LYS A 803 -12.28 16.82 27.34
N ALA A 804 -11.92 17.85 26.56
CA ALA A 804 -12.24 19.24 26.87
C ALA A 804 -13.76 19.49 26.91
N LEU A 805 -14.51 19.00 25.92
CA LEU A 805 -15.97 19.10 25.87
C LEU A 805 -16.65 18.41 27.07
N ARG A 806 -16.30 17.15 27.34
CA ARG A 806 -16.85 16.38 28.49
C ARG A 806 -16.58 17.06 29.83
N GLY A 807 -15.37 17.59 29.99
CA GLY A 807 -15.02 18.34 31.19
C GLY A 807 -15.87 19.61 31.36
N THR A 808 -16.14 20.34 30.27
CA THR A 808 -16.91 21.59 30.33
C THR A 808 -18.36 21.27 30.66
N LEU A 809 -18.93 20.24 30.02
CA LEU A 809 -20.28 19.76 30.32
C LEU A 809 -20.44 19.35 31.79
N ASN A 810 -19.44 18.68 32.37
CA ASN A 810 -19.47 18.29 33.79
C ASN A 810 -19.43 19.51 34.73
N VAL A 811 -18.69 20.56 34.39
CA VAL A 811 -18.67 21.82 35.15
C VAL A 811 -20.02 22.52 35.07
N LEU A 812 -20.58 22.67 33.88
CA LEU A 812 -21.88 23.33 33.66
C LEU A 812 -23.04 22.59 34.36
N LYS A 813 -22.97 21.25 34.45
CA LYS A 813 -23.95 20.42 35.17
C LYS A 813 -23.68 20.29 36.67
N GLY A 814 -22.65 20.94 37.21
CA GLY A 814 -22.29 20.86 38.64
C GLY A 814 -21.81 19.47 39.09
N ARG A 815 -21.30 18.64 38.18
CA ARG A 815 -20.86 17.25 38.42
C ARG A 815 -19.34 17.11 38.66
N ASN A 816 -18.60 18.20 38.74
CA ASN A 816 -17.14 18.17 38.87
C ASN A 816 -16.70 17.84 40.33
N THR A 817 -15.69 16.99 40.48
CA THR A 817 -15.19 16.51 41.78
C THR A 817 -13.92 17.25 42.29
N GLY A 818 -13.39 18.21 41.51
CA GLY A 818 -12.18 18.98 41.86
C GLY A 818 -12.29 20.50 41.57
N PRO A 819 -11.24 21.30 41.86
CA PRO A 819 -11.25 22.75 41.67
C PRO A 819 -11.45 23.15 40.20
N VAL A 820 -12.37 24.08 39.93
CA VAL A 820 -12.66 24.58 38.57
C VAL A 820 -11.43 25.17 37.89
N ALA A 821 -10.55 25.83 38.65
CA ALA A 821 -9.33 26.44 38.13
C ALA A 821 -8.33 25.40 37.57
N GLU A 822 -8.21 24.24 38.23
CA GLU A 822 -7.32 23.16 37.77
C GLU A 822 -7.86 22.52 36.49
N TYR A 823 -9.18 22.38 36.39
CA TYR A 823 -9.84 21.94 35.17
C TYR A 823 -9.61 22.93 34.01
N GLN A 824 -9.80 24.23 34.26
CA GLN A 824 -9.58 25.28 33.26
C GLN A 824 -8.13 25.30 32.75
N ALA A 825 -7.15 25.10 33.64
CA ALA A 825 -5.74 24.99 33.28
C ALA A 825 -5.47 23.77 32.37
N ARG A 826 -5.96 22.58 32.73
CA ARG A 826 -5.82 21.36 31.91
C ARG A 826 -6.53 21.49 30.55
N ARG A 827 -7.69 22.14 30.52
CA ARG A 827 -8.39 22.44 29.27
C ARG A 827 -7.57 23.38 28.40
N GLN A 828 -7.03 24.45 28.99
CA GLN A 828 -6.19 25.40 28.26
C GLN A 828 -4.95 24.72 27.69
N GLU A 829 -4.31 23.82 28.44
CA GLU A 829 -3.20 22.98 27.94
C GLU A 829 -3.62 22.16 26.72
N ILE A 830 -4.75 21.44 26.80
CA ILE A 830 -5.30 20.66 25.68
C ILE A 830 -5.56 21.55 24.45
N LEU A 831 -6.24 22.69 24.64
CA LEU A 831 -6.58 23.60 23.54
C LEU A 831 -5.36 24.37 23.02
N SER A 832 -4.28 24.48 23.81
CA SER A 832 -3.05 25.17 23.38
C SER A 832 -2.18 24.34 22.44
N SER A 833 -2.41 23.03 22.37
CA SER A 833 -1.64 22.12 21.51
C SER A 833 -1.84 22.35 20.01
N HIS A 834 -2.92 23.03 19.61
CA HIS A 834 -3.24 23.34 18.21
C HIS A 834 -3.87 24.74 18.18
N ARG A 835 -3.28 25.67 17.42
CA ARG A 835 -3.66 27.09 17.42
C ARG A 835 -3.83 27.60 15.99
N TRP A 836 -4.89 28.36 15.74
CA TRP A 836 -5.20 28.97 14.44
C TRP A 836 -5.02 30.49 14.48
N ASN A 837 -3.84 30.91 14.92
CA ASN A 837 -3.46 32.31 15.06
C ASN A 837 -2.11 32.58 14.36
N LEU A 838 -1.58 33.79 14.48
CA LEU A 838 -0.32 34.18 13.82
C LEU A 838 0.88 33.28 14.19
N ASP A 839 0.89 32.76 15.42
CA ASP A 839 1.99 31.95 15.96
C ASP A 839 1.73 30.43 15.86
N GLY A 840 0.60 30.03 15.27
CA GLY A 840 0.10 28.66 15.29
C GLY A 840 -0.19 28.11 13.89
N ASN A 841 0.17 26.83 13.67
CA ASN A 841 0.01 26.15 12.37
C ASN A 841 -1.15 25.14 12.38
N GLY A 842 -2.24 25.46 13.09
CA GLY A 842 -3.41 24.61 13.21
C GLY A 842 -3.08 23.24 13.80
N LEU A 843 -3.33 22.17 13.03
CA LEU A 843 -3.05 20.78 13.41
C LEU A 843 -1.58 20.37 13.31
N LEU A 844 -0.70 21.23 12.78
CA LEU A 844 0.74 20.96 12.72
C LEU A 844 1.37 21.26 14.09
N ILE A 845 2.00 20.25 14.69
CA ILE A 845 2.68 20.35 16.01
C ILE A 845 4.15 20.71 15.82
#